data_AF-A0A1Q3QBK5-F1
#
_entry.id   AF-A0A1Q3QBK5-F1
#
_cell.length_a   1.000
_cell.length_b   1.000
_cell.length_c   1.000
_cell.angle_alpha   90.00
_cell.angle_beta   90.00
_cell.angle_gamma   90.00
#
_symmetry.space_group_name_H-M   'P 1'
#
loop_
_entity.id
_entity.type
_entity.pdbx_description
1 polymer ?
#
loop_
_entity_poly.entity_id
_entity_poly.type
_entity_poly.pdbx_seq_one_letter_code
_entity_poly.pdbx_strand_id
1 'polypeptide(L)'
;MKRNLFVLLFIVILCTGIRGQNDLPDIFTGNRNNDLISFSLKREAAKAYNLLQLPQSKDEWITRREELRDNILQHARVSYNPDLPLAYKETGNYKKDGFSIKNIYFQTQPHVFATANLYIPDGNGPFPAVVVAMGHSRNGKLYPEYQALGQTLALNGYVAIAIDPWGAGERTTVHGEFEYHGANLGASLLNVGETLMGVQITDNMRAVDLLSSLPFVDNENIGATGASGGGNQVMWLAAADERIKAVVPVVSVGTFQSYILNSNCVCEVLTGGLTFTEESAVLGLIAPRALKICSGLRDSNLAFHPQEMLRSFNEAKAIYRLYDADNRLSYQIFDTPHGYFPEMREAMLGWFDLHLKKEGTGAPKKEKQFVPLPESELMVFSKGRRPVEVVSTGDYCFYQGSLLRTKMLSDNNMDVQEKKEELKQILRISGNNDLKDIHKLSNSNDWARYILETTTGDLIPILLYLPHINSTEYVLIANSMGKKGITQEAIEQLIKRKNGICIVDLWGIGESISSEAKRIDGLLPEFHTLFRSALWLNQTMQGIWIEQLDIVLNWLINSYQIKEITIDADRELAVASVLSSVLGNKADKLILREMPLSYLFDKSGNIDYFSMAIHIPDFLLWGDMSLAVAMCNKDITFIDPVTISGRELSSKEVEEFKKELSHFDSLSKRRSKVHFIK
;
A
#
# COMPACT_ATOMS: atom_id res chain seq x y z
N MET A 1 -28.26 -86.76 -26.86
CA MET A 1 -28.06 -87.36 -25.51
C MET A 1 -26.71 -86.88 -24.96
N LYS A 2 -26.73 -86.26 -23.77
CA LYS A 2 -25.66 -86.14 -22.74
C LYS A 2 -24.23 -85.77 -23.21
N ARG A 3 -23.72 -84.55 -22.89
CA ARG A 3 -23.01 -84.10 -21.65
C ARG A 3 -21.53 -84.51 -21.62
N ASN A 4 -20.63 -83.51 -21.61
CA ASN A 4 -19.26 -83.48 -21.02
C ASN A 4 -18.72 -82.04 -21.18
N LEU A 5 -18.83 -81.16 -20.19
CA LEU A 5 -17.90 -80.88 -19.09
C LEU A 5 -16.56 -80.27 -19.57
N PHE A 6 -16.47 -78.94 -19.57
CA PHE A 6 -15.20 -78.20 -19.59
C PHE A 6 -15.09 -77.37 -18.31
N VAL A 7 -14.00 -77.60 -17.58
CA VAL A 7 -13.59 -76.91 -16.36
C VAL A 7 -13.01 -75.55 -16.74
N LEU A 8 -13.56 -74.45 -16.21
CA LEU A 8 -12.97 -73.12 -16.32
C LEU A 8 -12.19 -72.81 -15.02
N LEU A 9 -10.88 -72.60 -15.15
CA LEU A 9 -9.99 -72.17 -14.07
C LEU A 9 -10.23 -70.68 -13.79
N PHE A 10 -10.56 -70.32 -12.55
CA PHE A 10 -10.58 -68.93 -12.08
C PHE A 10 -9.15 -68.48 -11.77
N ILE A 11 -8.66 -67.45 -12.48
CA ILE A 11 -7.50 -66.66 -12.05
C ILE A 11 -8.06 -65.40 -11.37
N VAL A 12 -7.93 -65.33 -10.05
CA VAL A 12 -8.16 -64.12 -9.26
C VAL A 12 -6.95 -63.21 -9.42
N ILE A 13 -7.07 -62.18 -10.25
CA ILE A 13 -6.15 -61.04 -10.23
C ILE A 13 -6.60 -60.13 -9.10
N LEU A 14 -5.83 -60.10 -8.01
CA LEU A 14 -5.89 -59.08 -6.98
C LEU A 14 -5.51 -57.74 -7.63
N CYS A 15 -6.50 -56.98 -8.08
CA CYS A 15 -6.33 -55.57 -8.38
C CYS A 15 -6.07 -54.82 -7.07
N THR A 16 -4.81 -54.57 -6.75
CA THR A 16 -4.44 -53.44 -5.88
C THR A 16 -4.90 -52.18 -6.59
N GLY A 17 -5.95 -51.55 -6.05
CA GLY A 17 -6.54 -50.34 -6.59
C GLY A 17 -5.48 -49.26 -6.78
N ILE A 18 -5.33 -48.84 -8.03
CA ILE A 18 -4.67 -47.59 -8.39
C ILE A 18 -5.55 -46.49 -7.78
N ARG A 19 -5.08 -45.85 -6.70
CA ARG A 19 -5.70 -44.64 -6.13
C ARG A 19 -5.64 -43.56 -7.21
N GLY A 20 -6.81 -43.14 -7.70
CA GLY A 20 -6.94 -41.95 -8.53
C GLY A 20 -6.49 -40.70 -7.74
N GLN A 21 -6.14 -39.64 -8.48
CA GLN A 21 -5.76 -38.32 -7.94
C GLN A 21 -6.58 -37.94 -6.70
N ASN A 22 -5.95 -37.92 -5.53
CA ASN A 22 -6.57 -37.41 -4.31
C ASN A 22 -6.28 -35.91 -4.22
N ASP A 23 -7.07 -35.09 -4.91
CA ASP A 23 -7.12 -33.66 -4.63
C ASP A 23 -7.53 -33.46 -3.15
N LEU A 24 -6.90 -32.50 -2.48
CA LEU A 24 -7.25 -32.13 -1.10
C LEU A 24 -8.73 -31.71 -1.04
N PRO A 25 -9.53 -32.22 -0.09
CA PRO A 25 -10.96 -31.97 -0.07
C PRO A 25 -11.26 -30.51 0.31
N ASP A 26 -12.30 -29.94 -0.29
CA ASP A 26 -12.77 -28.60 0.09
C ASP A 26 -13.45 -28.61 1.47
N ILE A 27 -13.25 -27.52 2.20
CA ILE A 27 -13.94 -27.23 3.47
C ILE A 27 -15.33 -26.67 3.21
N PHE A 28 -15.42 -25.62 2.38
CA PHE A 28 -16.69 -24.99 2.01
C PHE A 28 -17.26 -25.64 0.74
N THR A 29 -18.27 -26.49 0.92
CA THR A 29 -18.92 -27.21 -0.18
C THR A 29 -20.19 -26.52 -0.68
N GLY A 30 -20.47 -26.64 -1.98
CA GLY A 30 -21.50 -25.86 -2.67
C GLY A 30 -21.05 -24.41 -2.88
N ASN A 31 -21.74 -23.65 -3.73
CA ASN A 31 -21.39 -22.25 -4.03
C ASN A 31 -21.69 -21.32 -2.83
N ARG A 32 -21.07 -21.57 -1.68
CA ARG A 32 -21.29 -20.94 -0.37
C ARG A 32 -20.17 -19.95 -0.04
N ASN A 33 -19.71 -19.20 -1.04
CA ASN A 33 -18.61 -18.25 -0.87
C ASN A 33 -19.16 -16.85 -0.54
N ASN A 34 -19.64 -16.66 0.69
CA ASN A 34 -19.89 -15.31 1.19
C ASN A 34 -18.53 -14.69 1.52
N ASP A 35 -18.24 -13.54 0.91
CA ASP A 35 -16.99 -12.80 1.09
C ASP A 35 -16.94 -12.12 2.47
N LEU A 36 -16.70 -12.91 3.52
CA LEU A 36 -16.71 -12.45 4.92
C LEU A 36 -15.68 -11.35 5.17
N ILE A 37 -14.52 -11.44 4.51
CA ILE A 37 -13.49 -10.41 4.56
C ILE A 37 -14.05 -9.08 4.05
N SER A 38 -14.69 -9.10 2.87
CA SER A 38 -15.30 -7.90 2.31
C SER A 38 -16.33 -7.28 3.25
N PHE A 39 -17.23 -8.12 3.77
CA PHE A 39 -18.27 -7.67 4.71
C PHE A 39 -17.67 -7.08 5.99
N SER A 40 -16.64 -7.71 6.56
CA SER A 40 -15.97 -7.26 7.78
C SER A 40 -15.30 -5.90 7.58
N LEU A 41 -14.50 -5.75 6.52
CA LEU A 41 -13.81 -4.49 6.21
C LEU A 41 -14.80 -3.35 5.97
N LYS A 42 -15.87 -3.58 5.18
CA LYS A 42 -16.92 -2.57 4.95
C LYS A 42 -17.66 -2.20 6.22
N ARG A 43 -17.90 -3.16 7.12
CA ARG A 43 -18.54 -2.91 8.41
C ARG A 43 -17.67 -2.03 9.30
N GLU A 44 -16.38 -2.35 9.44
CA GLU A 44 -15.46 -1.53 10.26
C GLU A 44 -15.28 -0.12 9.67
N ALA A 45 -15.20 0.01 8.34
CA ALA A 45 -15.17 1.30 7.67
C ALA A 45 -16.44 2.13 7.96
N ALA A 46 -17.61 1.52 7.83
CA ALA A 46 -18.89 2.19 8.12
C ALA A 46 -18.99 2.59 9.60
N LYS A 47 -18.50 1.76 10.52
CA LYS A 47 -18.42 2.09 11.94
C LYS A 47 -17.50 3.30 12.17
N ALA A 48 -16.31 3.32 11.58
CA ALA A 48 -15.39 4.44 11.66
C ALA A 48 -16.04 5.75 11.16
N TYR A 49 -16.66 5.72 9.97
CA TYR A 49 -17.38 6.88 9.41
C TYR A 49 -18.40 7.46 10.39
N ASN A 50 -19.18 6.62 11.08
CA ASN A 50 -20.18 7.09 12.04
C ASN A 50 -19.56 7.64 13.34
N LEU A 51 -18.40 7.13 13.77
CA LEU A 51 -17.73 7.59 14.99
C LEU A 51 -16.92 8.88 14.78
N LEU A 52 -16.40 9.12 13.58
CA LEU A 52 -15.54 10.23 13.23
C LEU A 52 -16.33 11.51 12.91
N GLN A 53 -17.11 11.97 13.89
CA GLN A 53 -17.96 13.16 13.77
C GLN A 53 -17.13 14.45 13.85
N LEU A 54 -17.57 15.46 13.08
CA LEU A 54 -16.97 16.81 13.12
C LEU A 54 -17.50 17.63 14.31
N PRO A 55 -16.67 18.48 14.93
CA PRO A 55 -17.10 19.41 15.97
C PRO A 55 -18.22 20.35 15.52
N GLN A 56 -19.08 20.75 16.45
CA GLN A 56 -20.24 21.63 16.17
C GLN A 56 -19.98 23.10 16.55
N SER A 57 -18.88 23.39 17.25
CA SER A 57 -18.49 24.74 17.65
C SER A 57 -17.13 25.13 17.07
N LYS A 58 -16.93 26.44 16.88
CA LYS A 58 -15.69 26.99 16.33
C LYS A 58 -14.49 26.71 17.24
N ASP A 59 -14.67 26.82 18.54
CA ASP A 59 -13.58 26.64 19.52
C ASP A 59 -13.11 25.18 19.56
N GLU A 60 -14.03 24.21 19.58
CA GLU A 60 -13.68 22.78 19.47
C GLU A 60 -13.01 22.46 18.14
N TRP A 61 -13.48 23.05 17.04
CA TRP A 61 -12.85 22.86 15.74
C TRP A 61 -11.42 23.42 15.69
N ILE A 62 -11.16 24.59 16.29
CA ILE A 62 -9.80 25.15 16.35
C ILE A 62 -8.84 24.18 17.07
N THR A 63 -9.26 23.62 18.21
CA THR A 63 -8.44 22.62 18.92
C THR A 63 -8.26 21.35 18.09
N ARG A 64 -9.35 20.83 17.49
CA ARG A 64 -9.28 19.60 16.69
C ARG A 64 -8.46 19.77 15.42
N ARG A 65 -8.46 20.94 14.80
CA ARG A 65 -7.75 21.25 13.55
C ARG A 65 -6.26 21.01 13.67
N GLU A 66 -5.64 21.50 14.75
CA GLU A 66 -4.20 21.35 14.99
C GLU A 66 -3.83 19.88 15.20
N GLU A 67 -4.54 19.20 16.10
CA GLU A 67 -4.34 17.77 16.38
C GLU A 67 -4.53 16.91 15.11
N LEU A 68 -5.57 17.20 14.34
CA LEU A 68 -5.85 16.47 13.11
C LEU A 68 -4.76 16.67 12.06
N ARG A 69 -4.30 17.92 11.86
CA ARG A 69 -3.21 18.21 10.92
C ARG A 69 -1.93 17.47 11.34
N ASP A 70 -1.59 17.52 12.63
CA ASP A 70 -0.37 16.89 13.13
C ASP A 70 -0.45 15.36 13.01
N ASN A 71 -1.60 14.75 13.31
CA ASN A 71 -1.85 13.33 13.10
C ASN A 71 -1.73 12.95 11.61
N ILE A 72 -2.29 13.74 10.70
CA ILE A 72 -2.16 13.50 9.25
C ILE A 72 -0.69 13.54 8.83
N LEU A 73 0.07 14.57 9.22
CA LEU A 73 1.48 14.71 8.85
C LEU A 73 2.32 13.55 9.41
N GLN A 74 2.06 13.14 10.65
CA GLN A 74 2.74 12.01 11.30
C GLN A 74 2.42 10.69 10.59
N HIS A 75 1.14 10.37 10.37
CA HIS A 75 0.71 9.10 9.77
C HIS A 75 1.01 9.00 8.27
N ALA A 76 1.07 10.13 7.57
CA ALA A 76 1.56 10.20 6.20
C ALA A 76 3.10 10.19 6.11
N ARG A 77 3.83 10.36 7.23
CA ARG A 77 5.30 10.47 7.26
C ARG A 77 5.81 11.65 6.44
N VAL A 78 5.14 12.80 6.53
CA VAL A 78 5.62 14.03 5.87
C VAL A 78 6.90 14.50 6.55
N SER A 79 7.98 14.58 5.77
CA SER A 79 9.25 15.14 6.20
C SER A 79 9.49 16.44 5.43
N TYR A 80 9.28 17.57 6.09
CA TYR A 80 9.36 18.89 5.46
C TYR A 80 10.43 19.75 6.14
N ASN A 81 11.38 20.25 5.36
CA ASN A 81 12.42 21.18 5.81
C ASN A 81 12.38 22.45 4.94
N PRO A 82 11.81 23.56 5.44
CA PRO A 82 11.70 24.81 4.68
C PRO A 82 13.08 25.43 4.36
N ASP A 83 14.07 25.24 5.25
CA ASP A 83 15.41 25.82 5.12
C ASP A 83 16.31 25.06 4.14
N LEU A 84 15.85 23.89 3.64
CA LEU A 84 16.57 23.14 2.63
C LEU A 84 16.73 24.01 1.37
N PRO A 85 17.95 24.19 0.82
CA PRO A 85 18.13 24.95 -0.40
C PRO A 85 17.37 24.32 -1.57
N LEU A 86 16.55 25.11 -2.26
CA LEU A 86 15.81 24.65 -3.45
C LEU A 86 16.71 24.14 -4.57
N ALA A 87 17.95 24.64 -4.68
CA ALA A 87 18.94 24.23 -5.70
C ALA A 87 18.35 24.13 -7.14
N TYR A 88 17.41 25.02 -7.45
CA TYR A 88 16.66 25.05 -8.70
C TYR A 88 17.57 25.27 -9.91
N LYS A 89 17.35 24.48 -10.97
CA LYS A 89 18.08 24.57 -12.24
C LYS A 89 17.14 24.42 -13.44
N GLU A 90 17.48 25.12 -14.52
CA GLU A 90 16.75 25.11 -15.79
C GLU A 90 17.49 24.25 -16.82
N THR A 91 16.76 23.39 -17.55
CA THR A 91 17.31 22.54 -18.62
C THR A 91 16.73 22.83 -20.00
N GLY A 92 15.61 23.55 -20.06
CA GLY A 92 14.96 23.96 -21.31
C GLY A 92 14.08 25.18 -21.12
N ASN A 93 13.89 25.96 -22.18
CA ASN A 93 13.01 27.13 -22.21
C ASN A 93 12.36 27.25 -23.59
N TYR A 94 11.04 27.21 -23.62
CA TYR A 94 10.23 27.19 -24.84
C TYR A 94 9.24 28.35 -24.82
N LYS A 95 9.49 29.34 -25.68
CA LYS A 95 8.60 30.49 -25.85
C LYS A 95 7.36 30.10 -26.67
N LYS A 96 6.19 30.51 -26.21
CA LYS A 96 4.89 30.40 -26.90
C LYS A 96 4.22 31.76 -26.98
N ASP A 97 3.11 31.81 -27.69
CA ASP A 97 2.28 33.01 -27.73
C ASP A 97 1.60 33.20 -26.37
N GLY A 98 1.94 34.30 -25.69
CA GLY A 98 1.38 34.67 -24.39
C GLY A 98 2.00 34.01 -23.14
N PHE A 99 2.94 33.07 -23.29
CA PHE A 99 3.63 32.44 -22.14
C PHE A 99 4.96 31.75 -22.55
N SER A 100 5.68 31.22 -21.57
CA SER A 100 6.84 30.33 -21.76
C SER A 100 6.75 29.08 -20.89
N ILE A 101 7.41 28.00 -21.30
CA ILE A 101 7.55 26.77 -20.53
C ILE A 101 9.03 26.56 -20.23
N LYS A 102 9.37 26.41 -18.96
CA LYS A 102 10.71 26.03 -18.51
C LYS A 102 10.72 24.59 -18.02
N ASN A 103 11.72 23.83 -18.43
CA ASN A 103 11.99 22.51 -17.86
C ASN A 103 12.97 22.69 -16.71
N ILE A 104 12.60 22.17 -15.55
CA ILE A 104 13.28 22.49 -14.31
C ILE A 104 13.44 21.24 -13.45
N TYR A 105 14.43 21.27 -12.58
CA TYR A 105 14.53 20.35 -11.46
C TYR A 105 15.05 21.07 -10.23
N PHE A 106 14.59 20.65 -9.07
CA PHE A 106 14.89 21.31 -7.79
C PHE A 106 14.83 20.32 -6.65
N GLN A 107 15.51 20.64 -5.55
CA GLN A 107 15.69 19.77 -4.40
C GLN A 107 14.46 19.84 -3.49
N THR A 108 13.86 18.66 -3.27
CA THR A 108 12.68 18.50 -2.41
C THR A 108 13.02 17.82 -1.07
N GLN A 109 14.04 16.96 -1.06
CA GLN A 109 14.62 16.39 0.17
C GLN A 109 16.15 16.42 0.07
N PRO A 110 16.90 16.23 1.17
CA PRO A 110 18.36 16.23 1.11
C PRO A 110 18.88 15.28 0.02
N HIS A 111 19.55 15.85 -0.98
CA HIS A 111 20.10 15.16 -2.17
C HIS A 111 19.07 14.50 -3.10
N VAL A 112 17.78 14.79 -2.94
CA VAL A 112 16.69 14.29 -3.78
C VAL A 112 16.05 15.44 -4.55
N PHE A 113 15.97 15.29 -5.86
CA PHE A 113 15.43 16.29 -6.77
C PHE A 113 14.18 15.77 -7.49
N ALA A 114 13.21 16.67 -7.63
CA ALA A 114 12.02 16.44 -8.45
C ALA A 114 12.15 17.20 -9.79
N THR A 115 11.60 16.61 -10.84
CA THR A 115 11.49 17.20 -12.18
C THR A 115 10.14 17.90 -12.33
N ALA A 116 10.12 19.06 -12.97
CA ALA A 116 8.89 19.80 -13.21
C ALA A 116 8.93 20.60 -14.52
N ASN A 117 7.74 20.97 -15.00
CA ASN A 117 7.58 22.02 -16.01
C ASN A 117 6.97 23.26 -15.34
N LEU A 118 7.61 24.41 -15.53
CA LEU A 118 7.15 25.70 -15.02
C LEU A 118 6.59 26.53 -16.18
N TYR A 119 5.30 26.82 -16.13
CA TYR A 119 4.59 27.61 -17.13
C TYR A 119 4.45 29.05 -16.63
N ILE A 120 4.98 30.01 -17.39
CA ILE A 120 5.12 31.41 -16.96
C ILE A 120 4.40 32.31 -17.96
N PRO A 121 3.38 33.08 -17.55
CA PRO A 121 2.72 34.06 -18.41
C PRO A 121 3.69 35.14 -18.92
N ASP A 122 3.38 35.72 -20.07
CA ASP A 122 4.09 36.90 -20.54
C ASP A 122 3.79 38.13 -19.67
N GLY A 123 4.82 38.93 -19.40
CA GLY A 123 4.72 40.14 -18.58
C GLY A 123 5.70 40.11 -17.40
N ASN A 124 5.56 41.09 -16.51
CA ASN A 124 6.49 41.27 -15.38
C ASN A 124 5.98 40.68 -14.05
N GLY A 125 4.71 40.26 -13.99
CA GLY A 125 4.06 39.87 -12.73
C GLY A 125 3.83 41.05 -11.77
N PRO A 126 3.64 40.79 -10.47
CA PRO A 126 3.54 39.45 -9.88
C PRO A 126 2.27 38.74 -10.34
N PHE A 127 2.36 37.45 -10.62
CA PHE A 127 1.23 36.60 -11.01
C PHE A 127 0.85 35.66 -9.87
N PRO A 128 -0.45 35.43 -9.61
CA PRO A 128 -0.84 34.30 -8.76
C PRO A 128 -0.27 32.99 -9.32
N ALA A 129 0.03 32.03 -8.45
CA ALA A 129 0.63 30.78 -8.85
C ALA A 129 -0.24 29.57 -8.52
N VAL A 130 -0.01 28.45 -9.20
CA VAL A 130 -0.79 27.22 -9.04
C VAL A 130 0.13 26.00 -9.06
N VAL A 131 0.04 25.16 -8.03
CA VAL A 131 0.60 23.81 -8.06
C VAL A 131 -0.33 22.90 -8.85
N VAL A 132 0.21 22.24 -9.87
CA VAL A 132 -0.51 21.28 -10.71
C VAL A 132 -0.01 19.88 -10.35
N ALA A 133 -0.87 19.10 -9.69
CA ALA A 133 -0.57 17.72 -9.35
C ALA A 133 -1.24 16.74 -10.32
N MET A 134 -0.56 15.62 -10.57
CA MET A 134 -0.97 14.63 -11.57
C MET A 134 -1.53 13.40 -10.90
N GLY A 135 -2.60 12.85 -11.49
CA GLY A 135 -3.07 11.51 -11.21
C GLY A 135 -2.14 10.43 -11.77
N HIS A 136 -2.67 9.22 -11.85
CA HIS A 136 -1.91 8.00 -12.10
C HIS A 136 -1.47 7.78 -13.57
N SER A 137 -1.19 8.84 -14.32
CA SER A 137 -0.55 8.73 -15.64
C SER A 137 0.91 8.32 -15.46
N ARG A 138 1.32 7.19 -16.04
CA ARG A 138 2.70 6.68 -15.90
C ARG A 138 3.76 7.69 -16.35
N ASN A 139 3.46 8.46 -17.39
CA ASN A 139 4.34 9.50 -17.94
C ASN A 139 4.27 10.86 -17.21
N GLY A 140 3.58 10.95 -16.06
CA GLY A 140 3.61 12.12 -15.19
C GLY A 140 3.25 13.43 -15.90
N LYS A 141 4.09 14.45 -15.77
CA LYS A 141 3.87 15.79 -16.36
C LYS A 141 3.79 15.81 -17.88
N LEU A 142 4.25 14.74 -18.53
CA LEU A 142 4.27 14.61 -19.98
C LEU A 142 2.90 14.20 -20.53
N TYR A 143 1.95 13.84 -19.67
CA TYR A 143 0.60 13.49 -20.10
C TYR A 143 -0.13 14.73 -20.68
N PRO A 144 -0.76 14.61 -21.87
CA PRO A 144 -1.35 15.77 -22.56
C PRO A 144 -2.36 16.57 -21.74
N GLU A 145 -3.15 15.95 -20.85
CA GLU A 145 -4.11 16.67 -20.02
C GLU A 145 -3.44 17.58 -18.98
N TYR A 146 -2.31 17.17 -18.40
CA TYR A 146 -1.59 17.99 -17.42
C TYR A 146 -0.79 19.11 -18.09
N GLN A 147 -0.27 18.85 -19.29
CA GLN A 147 0.29 19.92 -20.11
C GLN A 147 -0.78 20.95 -20.49
N ALA A 148 -1.95 20.50 -20.95
CA ALA A 148 -3.08 21.37 -21.25
C ALA A 148 -3.46 22.25 -20.06
N LEU A 149 -3.49 21.68 -18.85
CA LEU A 149 -3.75 22.40 -17.61
C LEU A 149 -2.71 23.49 -17.34
N GLY A 150 -1.42 23.19 -17.46
CA GLY A 150 -0.34 24.17 -17.30
C GLY A 150 -0.41 25.33 -18.32
N GLN A 151 -0.68 25.01 -19.59
CA GLN A 151 -0.84 26.02 -20.64
C GLN A 151 -2.09 26.89 -20.43
N THR A 152 -3.19 26.28 -19.99
CA THR A 152 -4.45 26.97 -19.68
C THR A 152 -4.28 27.99 -18.57
N LEU A 153 -3.58 27.61 -17.50
CA LEU A 153 -3.26 28.49 -16.38
C LEU A 153 -2.36 29.66 -16.83
N ALA A 154 -1.28 29.37 -17.57
CA ALA A 154 -0.35 30.40 -18.02
C ALA A 154 -0.99 31.42 -18.99
N LEU A 155 -1.77 30.95 -19.95
CA LEU A 155 -2.53 31.82 -20.86
C LEU A 155 -3.56 32.70 -20.14
N ASN A 156 -3.94 32.33 -18.91
CA ASN A 156 -4.84 33.09 -18.06
C ASN A 156 -4.12 33.85 -16.95
N GLY A 157 -2.79 34.03 -17.02
CA GLY A 157 -2.05 34.88 -16.09
C GLY A 157 -1.75 34.23 -14.74
N TYR A 158 -1.60 32.91 -14.71
CA TYR A 158 -1.11 32.16 -13.55
C TYR A 158 0.25 31.53 -13.84
N VAL A 159 1.19 31.62 -12.91
CA VAL A 159 2.39 30.78 -12.96
C VAL A 159 1.99 29.37 -12.51
N ALA A 160 2.22 28.35 -13.33
CA ALA A 160 1.87 26.97 -12.99
C ALA A 160 3.11 26.10 -12.89
N ILE A 161 3.23 25.31 -11.82
CA ILE A 161 4.27 24.28 -11.68
C ILE A 161 3.65 22.90 -11.75
N ALA A 162 4.00 22.11 -12.77
CA ALA A 162 3.61 20.71 -12.90
C ALA A 162 4.80 19.83 -12.53
N ILE A 163 4.75 19.22 -11.35
CA ILE A 163 5.84 18.41 -10.74
C ILE A 163 5.60 16.91 -10.92
N ASP A 164 6.57 16.17 -11.44
CA ASP A 164 6.42 14.71 -11.58
C ASP A 164 6.13 14.07 -10.21
N PRO A 165 5.03 13.30 -10.08
CA PRO A 165 4.79 12.53 -8.87
C PRO A 165 5.94 11.56 -8.62
N TRP A 166 6.25 11.32 -7.35
CA TRP A 166 7.24 10.32 -6.96
C TRP A 166 6.95 8.97 -7.63
N GLY A 167 7.95 8.35 -8.26
CA GLY A 167 7.81 7.05 -8.95
C GLY A 167 7.09 7.09 -10.30
N ALA A 168 6.80 8.27 -10.85
CA ALA A 168 6.22 8.44 -12.18
C ALA A 168 7.00 9.47 -13.02
N GLY A 169 6.67 9.59 -14.30
CA GLY A 169 7.31 10.57 -15.19
C GLY A 169 8.82 10.34 -15.31
N GLU A 170 9.62 11.37 -15.06
CA GLU A 170 11.08 11.23 -15.09
C GLU A 170 11.67 10.60 -13.83
N ARG A 171 10.87 10.07 -12.90
CA ARG A 171 11.33 9.46 -11.63
C ARG A 171 11.15 7.94 -11.57
N THR A 172 11.05 7.32 -12.74
CA THR A 172 10.92 5.86 -12.91
C THR A 172 12.23 5.13 -12.65
N THR A 173 12.17 3.82 -12.41
CA THR A 173 13.30 2.91 -12.21
C THR A 173 14.28 2.99 -13.39
N VAL A 174 13.77 2.82 -14.61
CA VAL A 174 14.52 3.04 -15.85
C VAL A 174 14.06 4.35 -16.49
N HIS A 175 14.95 5.33 -16.60
CA HIS A 175 14.59 6.68 -17.05
C HIS A 175 14.04 6.70 -18.49
N GLY A 176 12.77 7.05 -18.64
CA GLY A 176 12.05 7.10 -19.91
C GLY A 176 11.20 5.85 -20.21
N GLU A 177 11.27 4.83 -19.35
CA GLU A 177 10.35 3.69 -19.33
C GLU A 177 9.35 3.91 -18.19
N PHE A 178 8.14 4.33 -18.55
CA PHE A 178 7.14 4.76 -17.59
C PHE A 178 6.43 3.58 -16.91
N GLU A 179 6.36 3.61 -15.58
CA GLU A 179 5.80 2.54 -14.75
C GLU A 179 4.67 3.04 -13.85
N TYR A 180 3.96 2.12 -13.19
CA TYR A 180 2.93 2.45 -12.22
C TYR A 180 3.50 2.37 -10.81
N HIS A 181 3.49 3.47 -10.06
CA HIS A 181 4.04 3.52 -8.71
C HIS A 181 3.13 2.93 -7.62
N GLY A 182 1.89 2.56 -7.95
CA GLY A 182 0.85 2.44 -6.95
C GLY A 182 0.70 1.07 -6.32
N ALA A 183 1.65 0.16 -6.56
CA ALA A 183 1.68 -1.20 -6.05
C ALA A 183 2.97 -1.45 -5.24
N ASN A 184 3.63 -2.61 -5.40
CA ASN A 184 4.81 -3.01 -4.60
C ASN A 184 5.93 -1.96 -4.64
N LEU A 185 6.15 -1.31 -5.79
CA LEU A 185 7.16 -0.26 -5.92
C LEU A 185 6.90 0.94 -4.99
N GLY A 186 5.65 1.40 -4.88
CA GLY A 186 5.30 2.49 -3.96
C GLY A 186 5.25 2.03 -2.51
N ALA A 187 4.75 0.82 -2.28
CA ALA A 187 4.65 0.22 -0.96
C ALA A 187 6.02 -0.09 -0.33
N SER A 188 7.09 -0.23 -1.12
CA SER A 188 8.45 -0.41 -0.59
C SER A 188 8.94 0.77 0.25
N LEU A 189 8.37 1.97 0.09
CA LEU A 189 8.65 3.11 0.98
C LEU A 189 8.23 2.82 2.43
N LEU A 190 7.15 2.05 2.63
CA LEU A 190 6.66 1.68 3.96
C LEU A 190 7.72 0.91 4.74
N ASN A 191 8.47 0.04 4.06
CA ASN A 191 9.51 -0.78 4.69
C ASN A 191 10.62 0.08 5.31
N VAL A 192 10.93 1.25 4.73
CA VAL A 192 11.96 2.19 5.22
C VAL A 192 11.40 3.31 6.10
N GLY A 193 10.11 3.22 6.49
CA GLY A 193 9.47 4.18 7.40
C GLY A 193 8.89 5.44 6.73
N GLU A 194 8.71 5.39 5.41
CA GLU A 194 8.11 6.47 4.63
C GLU A 194 6.83 6.02 3.94
N THR A 195 6.04 6.95 3.40
CA THR A 195 4.88 6.59 2.59
C THR A 195 4.94 7.30 1.25
N LEU A 196 4.35 6.69 0.21
CA LEU A 196 4.25 7.33 -1.10
C LEU A 196 3.43 8.63 -1.03
N MET A 197 2.42 8.69 -0.15
CA MET A 197 1.66 9.90 0.14
C MET A 197 2.56 11.00 0.73
N GLY A 198 3.33 10.66 1.77
CA GLY A 198 4.19 11.60 2.51
C GLY A 198 5.22 12.26 1.62
N VAL A 199 5.93 11.47 0.81
CA VAL A 199 6.94 12.02 -0.11
C VAL A 199 6.31 12.91 -1.18
N GLN A 200 5.10 12.61 -1.66
CA GLN A 200 4.38 13.46 -2.61
C GLN A 200 3.88 14.76 -1.96
N ILE A 201 3.39 14.73 -0.71
CA ILE A 201 3.03 15.94 0.04
C ILE A 201 4.27 16.81 0.24
N THR A 202 5.40 16.22 0.66
CA THR A 202 6.68 16.93 0.80
C THR A 202 7.10 17.59 -0.52
N ASP A 203 7.11 16.83 -1.62
CA ASP A 203 7.50 17.36 -2.94
C ASP A 203 6.60 18.54 -3.37
N ASN A 204 5.29 18.45 -3.10
CA ASN A 204 4.35 19.52 -3.41
C ASN A 204 4.52 20.75 -2.49
N MET A 205 4.80 20.58 -1.20
CA MET A 205 5.13 21.71 -0.30
C MET A 205 6.41 22.42 -0.75
N ARG A 206 7.39 21.66 -1.23
CA ARG A 206 8.63 22.22 -1.80
C ARG A 206 8.39 22.92 -3.15
N ALA A 207 7.39 22.49 -3.92
CA ALA A 207 6.94 23.24 -5.09
C ALA A 207 6.33 24.60 -4.70
N VAL A 208 5.60 24.67 -3.58
CA VAL A 208 5.10 25.94 -3.02
C VAL A 208 6.25 26.85 -2.58
N ASP A 209 7.31 26.29 -1.96
CA ASP A 209 8.51 27.04 -1.62
C ASP A 209 9.18 27.63 -2.85
N LEU A 210 9.32 26.83 -3.92
CA LEU A 210 9.88 27.29 -5.18
C LEU A 210 9.06 28.44 -5.76
N LEU A 211 7.74 28.27 -5.90
CA LEU A 211 6.84 29.32 -6.38
C LEU A 211 7.00 30.61 -5.55
N SER A 212 7.00 30.49 -4.23
CA SER A 212 7.11 31.62 -3.30
C SER A 212 8.44 32.38 -3.40
N SER A 213 9.49 31.72 -3.91
CA SER A 213 10.82 32.31 -4.09
C SER A 213 11.00 33.07 -5.41
N LEU A 214 10.10 32.88 -6.38
CA LEU A 214 10.23 33.48 -7.71
C LEU A 214 9.76 34.95 -7.71
N PRO A 215 10.56 35.90 -8.25
CA PRO A 215 10.27 37.33 -8.12
C PRO A 215 9.04 37.81 -8.91
N PHE A 216 8.54 37.00 -9.84
CA PHE A 216 7.36 37.29 -10.66
C PHE A 216 6.11 36.54 -10.16
N VAL A 217 6.18 35.87 -9.01
CA VAL A 217 5.05 35.19 -8.36
C VAL A 217 4.52 36.05 -7.23
N ASP A 218 3.19 36.17 -7.15
CA ASP A 218 2.48 36.65 -5.98
C ASP A 218 2.37 35.49 -4.97
N ASN A 219 3.28 35.50 -4.00
CA ASN A 219 3.38 34.44 -2.99
C ASN A 219 2.23 34.44 -1.97
N GLU A 220 1.39 35.48 -1.95
CA GLU A 220 0.19 35.53 -1.12
C GLU A 220 -1.03 34.86 -1.80
N ASN A 221 -0.96 34.59 -3.11
CA ASN A 221 -2.06 34.06 -3.90
C ASN A 221 -1.64 32.80 -4.67
N ILE A 222 -1.38 31.73 -3.92
CA ILE A 222 -1.05 30.41 -4.47
C ILE A 222 -2.28 29.49 -4.40
N GLY A 223 -2.61 28.82 -5.50
CA GLY A 223 -3.62 27.78 -5.58
C GLY A 223 -3.06 26.40 -5.85
N ALA A 224 -3.93 25.39 -5.86
CA ALA A 224 -3.57 24.03 -6.23
C ALA A 224 -4.72 23.32 -6.97
N THR A 225 -4.40 22.55 -7.99
CA THR A 225 -5.38 21.72 -8.70
C THR A 225 -4.76 20.42 -9.23
N GLY A 226 -5.59 19.41 -9.44
CA GLY A 226 -5.19 18.14 -10.01
C GLY A 226 -6.41 17.24 -10.19
N ALA A 227 -6.24 16.17 -10.97
CA ALA A 227 -7.30 15.18 -11.20
C ALA A 227 -6.90 13.80 -10.68
N SER A 228 -7.88 13.00 -10.24
CA SER A 228 -7.67 11.64 -9.74
C SER A 228 -6.69 11.62 -8.56
N GLY A 229 -5.63 10.81 -8.59
CA GLY A 229 -4.54 10.88 -7.61
C GLY A 229 -3.92 12.27 -7.44
N GLY A 230 -3.94 13.13 -8.47
CA GLY A 230 -3.52 14.52 -8.37
C GLY A 230 -4.53 15.39 -7.62
N GLY A 231 -5.82 15.08 -7.74
CA GLY A 231 -6.88 15.70 -6.93
C GLY A 231 -6.72 15.36 -5.45
N ASN A 232 -6.42 14.09 -5.14
CA ASN A 232 -6.06 13.66 -3.79
C ASN A 232 -4.81 14.38 -3.27
N GLN A 233 -3.74 14.48 -4.08
CA GLN A 233 -2.52 15.21 -3.70
C GLN A 233 -2.79 16.68 -3.35
N VAL A 234 -3.59 17.41 -4.13
CA VAL A 234 -3.85 18.83 -3.83
C VAL A 234 -4.79 19.01 -2.64
N MET A 235 -5.68 18.05 -2.37
CA MET A 235 -6.47 18.03 -1.14
C MET A 235 -5.55 17.90 0.08
N TRP A 236 -4.64 16.92 0.08
CA TRP A 236 -3.68 16.72 1.17
C TRP A 236 -2.70 17.89 1.31
N LEU A 237 -2.20 18.43 0.19
CA LEU A 237 -1.36 19.63 0.19
C LEU A 237 -2.08 20.80 0.83
N ALA A 238 -3.33 21.07 0.46
CA ALA A 238 -4.08 22.18 1.02
C ALA A 238 -4.33 21.97 2.52
N ALA A 239 -4.56 20.74 2.99
CA ALA A 239 -4.68 20.42 4.41
C ALA A 239 -3.36 20.62 5.18
N ALA A 240 -2.22 20.29 4.56
CA ALA A 240 -0.89 20.39 5.16
C ALA A 240 -0.29 21.81 5.13
N ASP A 241 -0.54 22.58 4.06
CA ASP A 241 0.10 23.86 3.79
C ASP A 241 -0.93 24.99 3.63
N GLU A 242 -0.97 25.90 4.61
CA GLU A 242 -1.92 27.02 4.66
C GLU A 242 -1.59 28.17 3.69
N ARG A 243 -0.46 28.08 2.96
CA ARG A 243 -0.14 29.01 1.86
C ARG A 243 -1.05 28.81 0.66
N ILE A 244 -1.61 27.62 0.47
CA ILE A 244 -2.61 27.36 -0.58
C ILE A 244 -3.92 28.07 -0.24
N LYS A 245 -4.28 29.11 -1.00
CA LYS A 245 -5.47 29.96 -0.77
C LYS A 245 -6.71 29.51 -1.52
N ALA A 246 -6.55 28.80 -2.64
CA ALA A 246 -7.66 28.22 -3.40
C ALA A 246 -7.28 26.85 -3.95
N VAL A 247 -8.17 25.85 -3.82
CA VAL A 247 -7.91 24.49 -4.28
C VAL A 247 -9.09 23.93 -5.08
N VAL A 248 -8.76 23.20 -6.14
CA VAL A 248 -9.73 22.53 -7.02
C VAL A 248 -9.32 21.07 -7.24
N PRO A 249 -9.72 20.14 -6.34
CA PRO A 249 -9.57 18.71 -6.57
C PRO A 249 -10.62 18.24 -7.59
N VAL A 250 -10.19 17.48 -8.58
CA VAL A 250 -11.05 16.99 -9.68
C VAL A 250 -11.09 15.46 -9.67
N VAL A 251 -12.31 14.89 -9.75
CA VAL A 251 -12.57 13.44 -9.82
C VAL A 251 -11.77 12.62 -8.80
N SER A 252 -11.70 13.12 -7.56
CA SER A 252 -10.88 12.51 -6.50
C SER A 252 -11.53 12.50 -5.12
N VAL A 253 -12.51 13.38 -4.87
CA VAL A 253 -13.14 13.47 -3.54
C VAL A 253 -14.25 12.46 -3.41
N GLY A 254 -14.26 11.72 -2.29
CA GLY A 254 -15.23 10.68 -1.98
C GLY A 254 -15.53 10.63 -0.49
N THR A 255 -15.39 9.43 0.09
CA THR A 255 -15.19 9.21 1.52
C THR A 255 -14.06 8.18 1.71
N PHE A 256 -13.22 8.28 2.74
CA PHE A 256 -12.25 7.25 3.10
C PHE A 256 -12.94 5.93 3.45
N GLN A 257 -14.18 5.96 3.97
CA GLN A 257 -15.03 4.78 4.06
C GLN A 257 -15.16 4.08 2.70
N SER A 258 -15.47 4.82 1.63
CA SER A 258 -15.62 4.27 0.28
C SER A 258 -14.29 3.82 -0.35
N TYR A 259 -13.13 4.22 0.16
CA TYR A 259 -11.83 3.75 -0.33
C TYR A 259 -11.58 2.29 0.04
N ILE A 260 -12.23 1.80 1.11
CA ILE A 260 -12.16 0.40 1.53
C ILE A 260 -12.80 -0.48 0.46
N LEU A 261 -12.02 -1.44 -0.05
CA LEU A 261 -12.39 -2.31 -1.17
C LEU A 261 -12.76 -1.55 -2.45
N ASN A 262 -12.02 -0.50 -2.79
CA ASN A 262 -12.04 0.13 -4.12
C ASN A 262 -10.62 0.29 -4.70
N SER A 263 -10.55 0.54 -6.02
CA SER A 263 -9.31 0.53 -6.82
C SER A 263 -8.51 1.85 -6.70
N ASN A 264 -8.04 2.17 -5.51
CA ASN A 264 -7.19 3.36 -5.25
C ASN A 264 -5.71 2.99 -5.24
N CYS A 265 -4.83 3.95 -5.46
CA CYS A 265 -3.38 3.78 -5.42
C CYS A 265 -2.85 3.70 -3.97
N VAL A 266 -1.67 3.09 -3.76
CA VAL A 266 -0.95 3.15 -2.47
C VAL A 266 -0.59 4.60 -2.08
N CYS A 267 -0.44 5.53 -3.03
CA CYS A 267 -0.21 6.95 -2.71
C CYS A 267 -1.42 7.66 -2.09
N GLU A 268 -2.59 7.00 -2.07
CA GLU A 268 -3.85 7.52 -1.53
C GLU A 268 -4.18 6.89 -0.17
N VAL A 269 -3.25 6.14 0.44
CA VAL A 269 -3.44 5.48 1.75
C VAL A 269 -2.81 6.31 2.86
N LEU A 270 -3.64 6.80 3.78
CA LEU A 270 -3.19 7.32 5.07
C LEU A 270 -3.20 6.17 6.07
N THR A 271 -2.02 5.73 6.50
CA THR A 271 -1.93 4.58 7.43
C THR A 271 -2.68 4.87 8.73
N GLY A 272 -3.63 4.02 9.09
CA GLY A 272 -4.52 4.20 10.23
C GLY A 272 -5.48 5.39 10.14
N GLY A 273 -5.66 6.00 8.97
CA GLY A 273 -6.46 7.22 8.82
C GLY A 273 -7.90 7.09 9.34
N LEU A 274 -8.56 5.94 9.13
CA LEU A 274 -9.93 5.68 9.63
C LEU A 274 -10.00 5.46 11.14
N THR A 275 -8.89 5.59 11.87
CA THR A 275 -8.90 5.61 13.34
C THR A 275 -9.08 7.02 13.91
N PHE A 276 -8.87 8.07 13.11
CA PHE A 276 -8.92 9.45 13.60
C PHE A 276 -9.49 10.48 12.61
N THR A 277 -9.69 10.14 11.33
CA THR A 277 -10.22 11.10 10.35
C THR A 277 -11.03 10.45 9.24
N GLU A 278 -11.98 11.23 8.74
CA GLU A 278 -12.69 10.99 7.50
C GLU A 278 -12.35 12.13 6.53
N GLU A 279 -12.64 11.97 5.24
CA GLU A 279 -12.27 12.92 4.19
C GLU A 279 -12.92 14.28 4.41
N SER A 280 -14.14 14.31 4.96
CA SER A 280 -14.85 15.54 5.35
C SER A 280 -14.05 16.42 6.31
N ALA A 281 -13.31 15.83 7.25
CA ALA A 281 -12.47 16.56 8.20
C ALA A 281 -11.24 17.15 7.51
N VAL A 282 -10.66 16.43 6.55
CA VAL A 282 -9.53 16.90 5.73
C VAL A 282 -9.96 18.10 4.88
N LEU A 283 -11.15 18.04 4.27
CA LEU A 283 -11.74 19.19 3.59
C LEU A 283 -12.01 20.35 4.56
N GLY A 284 -12.42 20.05 5.80
CA GLY A 284 -12.58 21.00 6.88
C GLY A 284 -11.30 21.77 7.23
N LEU A 285 -10.12 21.14 7.19
CA LEU A 285 -8.82 21.79 7.41
C LEU A 285 -8.52 22.92 6.41
N ILE A 286 -9.19 22.90 5.26
CA ILE A 286 -9.04 23.93 4.24
C ILE A 286 -9.81 25.20 4.64
N ALA A 287 -10.88 25.11 5.42
CA ALA A 287 -11.65 26.27 5.87
C ALA A 287 -10.76 27.29 6.61
N PRO A 288 -10.95 28.61 6.42
CA PRO A 288 -11.90 29.29 5.53
C PRO A 288 -11.29 29.61 4.14
N ARG A 289 -10.31 28.85 3.65
CA ARG A 289 -9.71 29.02 2.33
C ARG A 289 -10.62 28.43 1.26
N ALA A 290 -10.45 28.83 0.00
CA ALA A 290 -11.40 28.50 -1.05
C ALA A 290 -11.23 27.06 -1.54
N LEU A 291 -12.29 26.25 -1.51
CA LEU A 291 -12.34 24.88 -2.01
C LEU A 291 -13.50 24.71 -3.00
N LYS A 292 -13.19 24.28 -4.23
CA LYS A 292 -14.21 23.86 -5.20
C LYS A 292 -13.96 22.44 -5.69
N ILE A 293 -14.87 21.53 -5.41
CA ILE A 293 -14.77 20.13 -5.81
C ILE A 293 -15.41 19.94 -7.20
N CYS A 294 -14.71 19.31 -8.13
CA CYS A 294 -15.27 18.95 -9.44
C CYS A 294 -15.38 17.43 -9.56
N SER A 295 -16.56 16.89 -9.87
CA SER A 295 -16.80 15.45 -10.00
C SER A 295 -17.39 15.08 -11.37
N GLY A 296 -17.06 13.89 -11.86
CA GLY A 296 -17.66 13.31 -13.06
C GLY A 296 -18.86 12.44 -12.69
N LEU A 297 -20.00 12.64 -13.34
CA LEU A 297 -21.21 11.84 -13.10
C LEU A 297 -21.03 10.38 -13.56
N ARG A 298 -20.19 10.15 -14.56
CA ARG A 298 -19.92 8.84 -15.16
C ARG A 298 -18.54 8.29 -14.78
N ASP A 299 -18.00 8.74 -13.65
CA ASP A 299 -16.76 8.17 -13.11
C ASP A 299 -16.94 6.67 -12.85
N SER A 300 -15.95 5.86 -13.24
CA SER A 300 -16.00 4.41 -13.06
C SER A 300 -15.43 3.96 -11.72
N ASN A 301 -14.74 4.83 -10.98
CA ASN A 301 -14.28 4.52 -9.64
C ASN A 301 -15.39 4.86 -8.62
N LEU A 302 -15.93 3.83 -7.98
CA LEU A 302 -17.03 3.97 -7.02
C LEU A 302 -16.66 4.86 -5.82
N ALA A 303 -15.38 4.92 -5.47
CA ALA A 303 -14.91 5.80 -4.39
C ALA A 303 -15.10 7.30 -4.71
N PHE A 304 -15.13 7.68 -6.00
CA PHE A 304 -15.21 9.08 -6.44
C PHE A 304 -16.57 9.44 -7.03
N HIS A 305 -17.57 8.57 -6.82
CA HIS A 305 -18.93 8.85 -7.24
C HIS A 305 -19.47 10.12 -6.56
N PRO A 306 -20.29 10.93 -7.26
CA PRO A 306 -20.85 12.15 -6.69
C PRO A 306 -21.60 11.95 -5.38
N GLN A 307 -22.21 10.79 -5.14
CA GLN A 307 -22.89 10.48 -3.88
C GLN A 307 -21.92 10.48 -2.69
N GLU A 308 -20.72 9.91 -2.84
CA GLU A 308 -19.71 9.89 -1.79
C GLU A 308 -19.10 11.28 -1.59
N MET A 309 -18.77 11.98 -2.69
CA MET A 309 -18.34 13.38 -2.63
C MET A 309 -19.32 14.28 -1.87
N LEU A 310 -20.63 14.13 -2.14
CA LEU A 310 -21.67 14.94 -1.49
C LEU A 310 -21.74 14.68 0.01
N ARG A 311 -21.44 13.47 0.49
CA ARG A 311 -21.36 13.17 1.93
C ARG A 311 -20.25 13.99 2.58
N SER A 312 -19.04 13.91 2.04
CA SER A 312 -17.90 14.69 2.56
C SER A 312 -18.10 16.19 2.44
N PHE A 313 -18.65 16.67 1.32
CA PHE A 313 -18.98 18.08 1.11
C PHE A 313 -19.97 18.61 2.16
N ASN A 314 -21.05 17.88 2.42
CA ASN A 314 -22.10 18.33 3.34
C ASN A 314 -21.60 18.43 4.78
N GLU A 315 -20.75 17.51 5.20
CA GLU A 315 -20.09 17.56 6.52
C GLU A 315 -19.07 18.70 6.59
N ALA A 316 -18.18 18.84 5.60
CA ALA A 316 -17.20 19.93 5.54
C ALA A 316 -17.87 21.32 5.52
N LYS A 317 -19.06 21.44 4.91
CA LYS A 317 -19.85 22.67 4.91
C LYS A 317 -20.23 23.13 6.31
N ALA A 318 -20.44 22.22 7.26
CA ALA A 318 -20.68 22.58 8.65
C ALA A 318 -19.49 23.34 9.25
N ILE A 319 -18.25 22.91 8.95
CA ILE A 319 -17.04 23.61 9.39
C ILE A 319 -16.90 24.98 8.72
N TYR A 320 -17.15 25.08 7.42
CA TYR A 320 -17.10 26.38 6.72
C TYR A 320 -18.08 27.41 7.32
N ARG A 321 -19.25 26.97 7.79
CA ARG A 321 -20.22 27.82 8.52
C ARG A 321 -19.68 28.37 9.83
N LEU A 322 -18.87 27.60 10.56
CA LEU A 322 -18.23 28.08 11.80
C LEU A 322 -17.29 29.28 11.57
N TYR A 323 -16.87 29.50 10.33
CA TYR A 323 -16.05 30.63 9.90
C TYR A 323 -16.81 31.67 9.07
N ASP A 324 -18.13 31.58 8.96
CA ASP A 324 -18.94 32.43 8.08
C ASP A 324 -18.45 32.42 6.61
N ALA A 325 -17.96 31.25 6.16
CA ALA A 325 -17.25 31.08 4.90
C ALA A 325 -17.99 30.20 3.89
N ASP A 326 -19.32 30.02 3.99
CA ASP A 326 -20.11 29.20 3.07
C ASP A 326 -19.87 29.52 1.58
N ASN A 327 -19.55 30.78 1.26
CA ASN A 327 -19.25 31.23 -0.11
C ASN A 327 -17.87 30.80 -0.63
N ARG A 328 -17.04 30.16 0.20
CA ARG A 328 -15.70 29.65 -0.14
C ARG A 328 -15.65 28.13 -0.26
N LEU A 329 -16.80 27.46 -0.17
CA LEU A 329 -16.93 26.03 -0.41
C LEU A 329 -17.97 25.80 -1.52
N SER A 330 -17.58 25.11 -2.58
CA SER A 330 -18.45 24.81 -3.72
C SER A 330 -18.17 23.41 -4.27
N TYR A 331 -19.14 22.84 -4.99
CA TYR A 331 -18.90 21.68 -5.84
C TYR A 331 -19.56 21.88 -7.20
N GLN A 332 -19.17 21.08 -8.19
CA GLN A 332 -19.85 20.98 -9.47
C GLN A 332 -19.71 19.56 -10.03
N ILE A 333 -20.84 19.02 -10.50
CA ILE A 333 -20.91 17.69 -11.13
C ILE A 333 -21.04 17.91 -12.64
N PHE A 334 -20.21 17.23 -13.41
CA PHE A 334 -20.17 17.31 -14.86
C PHE A 334 -20.58 15.96 -15.47
N ASP A 335 -21.29 15.97 -16.61
CA ASP A 335 -21.64 14.74 -17.32
C ASP A 335 -20.45 14.19 -18.13
N THR A 336 -19.38 13.86 -17.43
CA THR A 336 -18.13 13.34 -17.98
C THR A 336 -17.76 12.01 -17.31
N PRO A 337 -16.94 11.18 -17.98
CA PRO A 337 -16.23 10.10 -17.30
C PRO A 337 -15.09 10.66 -16.43
N HIS A 338 -14.24 9.78 -15.93
CA HIS A 338 -13.02 10.12 -15.16
C HIS A 338 -12.01 10.87 -16.04
N GLY A 339 -11.58 12.08 -15.63
CA GLY A 339 -10.59 12.90 -16.34
C GLY A 339 -10.68 14.39 -15.99
N TYR A 340 -9.81 15.22 -16.59
CA TYR A 340 -9.83 16.68 -16.41
C TYR A 340 -10.23 17.41 -17.70
N PHE A 341 -11.54 17.42 -17.96
CA PHE A 341 -12.12 17.96 -19.19
C PHE A 341 -12.07 19.51 -19.27
N PRO A 342 -12.14 20.10 -20.49
CA PRO A 342 -12.11 21.55 -20.67
C PRO A 342 -13.13 22.29 -19.79
N GLU A 343 -14.38 21.84 -19.72
CA GLU A 343 -15.44 22.46 -18.91
C GLU A 343 -15.11 22.48 -17.40
N MET A 344 -14.35 21.51 -16.92
CA MET A 344 -13.85 21.50 -15.53
C MET A 344 -12.72 22.52 -15.36
N ARG A 345 -11.82 22.66 -16.35
CA ARG A 345 -10.75 23.67 -16.35
C ARG A 345 -11.34 25.08 -16.43
N GLU A 346 -12.39 25.29 -17.21
CA GLU A 346 -13.12 26.56 -17.27
C GLU A 346 -13.75 26.93 -15.92
N ALA A 347 -14.32 25.95 -15.22
CA ALA A 347 -14.85 26.14 -13.86
C ALA A 347 -13.73 26.43 -12.84
N MET A 348 -12.59 25.76 -12.94
CA MET A 348 -11.39 26.03 -12.15
C MET A 348 -10.88 27.46 -12.38
N LEU A 349 -10.78 27.91 -13.64
CA LEU A 349 -10.34 29.27 -13.98
C LEU A 349 -11.23 30.33 -13.33
N GLY A 350 -12.55 30.15 -13.40
CA GLY A 350 -13.50 31.04 -12.74
C GLY A 350 -13.27 31.12 -11.23
N TRP A 351 -13.09 29.96 -10.58
CA TRP A 351 -12.83 29.87 -9.14
C TRP A 351 -11.53 30.54 -8.73
N PHE A 352 -10.45 30.32 -9.48
CA PHE A 352 -9.16 30.96 -9.23
C PHE A 352 -9.16 32.45 -9.54
N ASP A 353 -9.89 32.93 -10.55
CA ASP A 353 -10.02 34.36 -10.82
C ASP A 353 -10.67 35.05 -9.60
N LEU A 354 -11.74 34.45 -9.05
CA LEU A 354 -12.43 34.99 -7.87
C LEU A 354 -11.55 35.01 -6.62
N HIS A 355 -10.85 33.91 -6.33
CA HIS A 355 -10.19 33.76 -5.03
C HIS A 355 -8.71 34.12 -4.99
N LEU A 356 -7.99 34.03 -6.12
CA LEU A 356 -6.57 34.36 -6.21
C LEU A 356 -6.34 35.75 -6.82
N LYS A 357 -7.17 36.18 -7.78
CA LYS A 357 -7.07 37.52 -8.38
C LYS A 357 -8.05 38.53 -7.82
N LYS A 358 -9.10 38.08 -7.14
CA LYS A 358 -10.22 38.92 -6.67
C LYS A 358 -11.00 39.55 -7.83
N GLU A 359 -11.13 38.81 -8.92
CA GLU A 359 -11.82 39.22 -10.15
C GLU A 359 -12.98 38.28 -10.51
N GLY A 360 -14.00 38.79 -11.18
CA GLY A 360 -15.13 37.98 -11.63
C GLY A 360 -16.04 37.47 -10.49
N THR A 361 -16.83 36.43 -10.78
CA THR A 361 -17.88 35.93 -9.88
C THR A 361 -17.69 34.46 -9.48
N GLY A 362 -16.62 33.81 -9.92
CA GLY A 362 -16.45 32.36 -9.79
C GLY A 362 -17.12 31.55 -10.91
N ALA A 363 -17.85 32.21 -11.83
CA ALA A 363 -18.46 31.54 -12.98
C ALA A 363 -17.41 31.00 -13.96
N PRO A 364 -17.68 29.88 -14.67
CA PRO A 364 -16.73 29.30 -15.62
C PRO A 364 -16.24 30.31 -16.65
N LYS A 365 -14.94 30.31 -16.89
CA LYS A 365 -14.27 31.19 -17.86
C LYS A 365 -13.77 30.37 -19.03
N LYS A 366 -14.17 30.77 -20.23
CA LYS A 366 -13.82 30.06 -21.46
C LYS A 366 -12.31 29.88 -21.61
N GLU A 367 -11.90 28.66 -21.91
CA GLU A 367 -10.49 28.31 -22.12
C GLU A 367 -9.97 28.94 -23.41
N LYS A 368 -8.73 29.45 -23.37
CA LYS A 368 -8.02 29.96 -24.55
C LYS A 368 -7.40 28.78 -25.30
N GLN A 369 -7.40 28.84 -26.63
CA GLN A 369 -6.76 27.79 -27.43
C GLN A 369 -5.25 27.79 -27.22
N PHE A 370 -4.66 26.60 -27.24
CA PHE A 370 -3.22 26.38 -27.11
C PHE A 370 -2.77 25.20 -27.97
N VAL A 371 -1.45 25.09 -28.16
CA VAL A 371 -0.83 23.98 -28.89
C VAL A 371 0.10 23.23 -27.93
N PRO A 372 -0.22 21.96 -27.62
CA PRO A 372 0.66 21.05 -26.90
C PRO A 372 2.08 20.98 -27.49
N LEU A 373 3.09 20.92 -26.63
CA LEU A 373 4.46 20.55 -27.02
C LEU A 373 4.64 19.03 -27.08
N PRO A 374 5.50 18.53 -27.97
CA PRO A 374 5.87 17.11 -27.95
C PRO A 374 6.58 16.73 -26.63
N GLU A 375 6.46 15.46 -26.25
CA GLU A 375 7.08 14.89 -25.03
C GLU A 375 8.56 15.25 -24.90
N SER A 376 9.32 15.16 -25.99
CA SER A 376 10.76 15.45 -26.03
C SER A 376 11.11 16.88 -25.62
N GLU A 377 10.21 17.84 -25.85
CA GLU A 377 10.42 19.23 -25.43
C GLU A 377 10.04 19.44 -23.96
N LEU A 378 9.16 18.61 -23.38
CA LEU A 378 8.77 18.71 -21.97
C LEU A 378 9.68 17.92 -21.02
N MET A 379 10.45 16.96 -21.52
CA MET A 379 11.42 16.23 -20.71
C MET A 379 12.50 17.18 -20.16
N VAL A 380 12.78 17.08 -18.87
CA VAL A 380 13.85 17.82 -18.19
C VAL A 380 15.20 17.27 -18.62
N PHE A 381 15.28 15.96 -18.85
CA PHE A 381 16.48 15.29 -19.35
C PHE A 381 16.16 14.39 -20.55
N SER A 382 17.08 14.31 -21.51
CA SER A 382 16.99 13.28 -22.55
C SER A 382 16.92 11.88 -21.94
N LYS A 383 16.18 10.96 -22.56
CA LYS A 383 16.04 9.56 -22.07
C LYS A 383 17.40 8.94 -21.73
N GLY A 384 17.49 8.28 -20.58
CA GLY A 384 18.74 7.72 -20.04
C GLY A 384 19.81 8.73 -19.56
N ARG A 385 19.54 10.05 -19.57
CA ARG A 385 20.50 11.10 -19.12
C ARG A 385 20.07 11.82 -17.84
N ARG A 386 19.20 11.20 -17.04
CA ARG A 386 18.75 11.75 -15.75
C ARG A 386 19.90 11.72 -14.74
N PRO A 387 20.12 12.80 -13.97
CA PRO A 387 21.13 12.84 -12.91
C PRO A 387 20.75 11.91 -11.75
N VAL A 388 21.74 11.44 -11.00
CA VAL A 388 21.55 10.46 -9.91
C VAL A 388 20.72 11.00 -8.75
N GLU A 389 20.68 12.32 -8.59
CA GLU A 389 19.92 13.03 -7.56
C GLU A 389 18.42 13.07 -7.86
N VAL A 390 18.01 12.84 -9.11
CA VAL A 390 16.60 12.55 -9.43
C VAL A 390 16.41 11.05 -9.27
N VAL A 391 16.21 10.64 -8.02
CA VAL A 391 16.17 9.25 -7.60
C VAL A 391 14.88 8.56 -8.04
N SER A 392 14.99 7.27 -8.38
CA SER A 392 13.85 6.36 -8.47
C SER A 392 13.42 5.89 -7.08
N THR A 393 12.21 5.33 -6.96
CA THR A 393 11.74 4.75 -5.69
C THR A 393 12.64 3.62 -5.22
N GLY A 394 13.05 2.72 -6.13
CA GLY A 394 13.93 1.60 -5.79
C GLY A 394 15.33 2.04 -5.35
N ASP A 395 15.92 3.05 -6.01
CA ASP A 395 17.21 3.61 -5.60
C ASP A 395 17.13 4.24 -4.21
N TYR A 396 16.03 4.96 -3.94
CA TYR A 396 15.78 5.60 -2.66
C TYR A 396 15.62 4.57 -1.54
N CYS A 397 14.75 3.56 -1.73
CA CYS A 397 14.55 2.49 -0.76
C CYS A 397 15.83 1.69 -0.50
N PHE A 398 16.64 1.43 -1.53
CA PHE A 398 17.95 0.78 -1.34
C PHE A 398 18.89 1.63 -0.49
N TYR A 399 18.98 2.93 -0.77
CA TYR A 399 19.85 3.84 -0.01
C TYR A 399 19.40 3.97 1.45
N GLN A 400 18.13 4.29 1.69
CA GLN A 400 17.58 4.42 3.05
C GLN A 400 17.67 3.10 3.82
N GLY A 401 17.28 1.99 3.18
CA GLY A 401 17.40 0.66 3.79
C GLY A 401 18.84 0.30 4.16
N SER A 402 19.83 0.69 3.33
CA SER A 402 21.25 0.46 3.62
C SER A 402 21.73 1.26 4.84
N LEU A 403 21.28 2.51 4.99
CA LEU A 403 21.57 3.34 6.17
C LEU A 403 20.94 2.73 7.43
N LEU A 404 19.68 2.32 7.35
CA LEU A 404 18.95 1.69 8.46
C LEU A 404 19.61 0.37 8.90
N ARG A 405 19.95 -0.49 7.94
CA ARG A 405 20.67 -1.76 8.20
C ARG A 405 22.04 -1.51 8.83
N THR A 406 22.79 -0.51 8.36
CA THR A 406 24.09 -0.15 8.95
C THR A 406 23.92 0.34 10.39
N LYS A 407 22.93 1.18 10.66
CA LYS A 407 22.60 1.65 12.01
C LYS A 407 22.24 0.48 12.92
N MET A 408 21.36 -0.43 12.46
CA MET A 408 20.97 -1.64 13.19
C MET A 408 22.18 -2.49 13.59
N LEU A 409 23.11 -2.76 12.66
CA LEU A 409 24.31 -3.57 12.92
C LEU A 409 25.35 -2.87 13.80
N SER A 410 25.26 -1.55 13.96
CA SER A 410 26.13 -0.78 14.87
C SER A 410 25.59 -0.72 16.30
N ASP A 411 24.31 -1.03 16.50
CA ASP A 411 23.66 -1.00 17.80
C ASP A 411 23.91 -2.29 18.57
N ASN A 412 24.73 -2.19 19.63
CA ASN A 412 25.05 -3.33 20.50
C ASN A 412 24.12 -3.45 21.71
N ASN A 413 23.16 -2.52 21.86
CA ASN A 413 22.21 -2.52 22.97
C ASN A 413 20.85 -3.00 22.48
N MET A 414 20.59 -4.30 22.66
CA MET A 414 19.32 -4.90 22.28
C MET A 414 18.59 -5.43 23.50
N ASP A 415 17.48 -4.78 23.87
CA ASP A 415 16.49 -5.37 24.78
C ASP A 415 15.51 -6.22 23.96
N VAL A 416 15.53 -7.54 24.21
CA VAL A 416 14.69 -8.50 23.49
C VAL A 416 13.21 -8.27 23.75
N GLN A 417 12.83 -7.85 24.95
CA GLN A 417 11.43 -7.61 25.29
C GLN A 417 10.94 -6.32 24.65
N GLU A 418 11.74 -5.26 24.68
CA GLU A 418 11.45 -4.01 23.96
C GLU A 418 11.27 -4.28 22.47
N LYS A 419 12.20 -5.00 21.83
CA LYS A 419 12.10 -5.36 20.41
C LYS A 419 10.85 -6.18 20.07
N LYS A 420 10.37 -7.03 20.99
CA LYS A 420 9.09 -7.76 20.80
C LYS A 420 7.89 -6.83 20.88
N GLU A 421 7.88 -5.88 21.82
CA GLU A 421 6.78 -4.91 21.92
C GLU A 421 6.77 -3.95 20.73
N GLU A 422 7.93 -3.47 20.27
CA GLU A 422 8.07 -2.72 19.02
C GLU A 422 7.54 -3.53 17.82
N LEU A 423 7.91 -4.82 17.73
CA LEU A 423 7.46 -5.69 16.65
C LEU A 423 5.93 -5.85 16.65
N LYS A 424 5.30 -6.05 17.83
CA LYS A 424 3.84 -6.09 17.93
C LYS A 424 3.19 -4.80 17.45
N GLN A 425 3.78 -3.65 17.77
CA GLN A 425 3.27 -2.35 17.38
C GLN A 425 3.34 -2.13 15.87
N ILE A 426 4.44 -2.46 15.20
CA ILE A 426 4.56 -2.29 13.74
C ILE A 426 3.67 -3.30 12.98
N LEU A 427 3.48 -4.50 13.53
CA LEU A 427 2.57 -5.51 12.97
C LEU A 427 1.10 -5.19 13.24
N ARG A 428 0.80 -4.22 14.11
CA ARG A 428 -0.57 -3.85 14.52
C ARG A 428 -1.36 -5.02 15.10
N ILE A 429 -0.69 -5.88 15.86
CA ILE A 429 -1.33 -7.00 16.55
C ILE A 429 -2.12 -6.44 17.73
N SER A 430 -3.43 -6.67 17.72
CA SER A 430 -4.35 -6.07 18.69
C SER A 430 -4.48 -6.89 19.96
N GLY A 431 -4.21 -8.21 19.88
CA GLY A 431 -4.43 -9.15 20.97
C GLY A 431 -5.90 -9.42 21.29
N ASN A 432 -6.84 -8.90 20.48
CA ASN A 432 -8.28 -9.07 20.67
C ASN A 432 -8.88 -10.18 19.78
N ASN A 433 -8.03 -10.86 19.01
CA ASN A 433 -8.39 -11.92 18.10
C ASN A 433 -8.03 -13.27 18.72
N ASP A 434 -9.04 -13.98 19.21
CA ASP A 434 -8.91 -15.27 19.89
C ASP A 434 -9.81 -16.32 19.24
N LEU A 435 -9.57 -17.59 19.58
CA LEU A 435 -10.47 -18.68 19.21
C LEU A 435 -11.82 -18.54 19.93
N LYS A 436 -12.91 -18.44 19.17
CA LYS A 436 -14.28 -18.35 19.68
C LYS A 436 -14.98 -19.71 19.67
N ASP A 437 -14.93 -20.43 18.54
CA ASP A 437 -15.61 -21.73 18.39
C ASP A 437 -14.88 -22.64 17.40
N ILE A 438 -15.17 -23.95 17.47
CA ILE A 438 -14.57 -24.99 16.62
C ILE A 438 -15.69 -25.78 15.94
N HIS A 439 -15.79 -25.64 14.63
CA HIS A 439 -16.79 -26.33 13.82
C HIS A 439 -16.17 -27.55 13.14
N LYS A 440 -16.53 -28.75 13.60
CA LYS A 440 -16.09 -30.01 12.98
C LYS A 440 -17.05 -30.45 11.88
N LEU A 441 -16.53 -30.64 10.67
CA LEU A 441 -17.28 -31.15 9.52
C LEU A 441 -17.07 -32.66 9.35
N SER A 442 -17.85 -33.29 8.47
CA SER A 442 -17.64 -34.70 8.11
C SER A 442 -16.27 -34.91 7.47
N ASN A 443 -15.60 -36.00 7.77
CA ASN A 443 -14.30 -36.32 7.17
C ASN A 443 -14.44 -36.59 5.66
N SER A 444 -13.35 -36.40 4.91
CA SER A 444 -13.27 -36.70 3.48
C SER A 444 -11.88 -37.19 3.10
N ASN A 445 -11.76 -38.31 2.37
CA ASN A 445 -10.49 -38.85 1.87
C ASN A 445 -9.36 -38.92 2.93
N ASP A 446 -9.65 -39.45 4.12
CA ASP A 446 -8.75 -39.53 5.28
C ASP A 446 -8.41 -38.18 5.97
N TRP A 447 -8.98 -37.06 5.49
CA TRP A 447 -8.83 -35.74 6.12
C TRP A 447 -10.01 -35.43 7.04
N ALA A 448 -9.71 -35.05 8.29
CA ALA A 448 -10.65 -34.36 9.15
C ALA A 448 -10.73 -32.88 8.72
N ARG A 449 -11.94 -32.33 8.75
CA ARG A 449 -12.23 -30.98 8.26
C ARG A 449 -12.74 -30.13 9.41
N TYR A 450 -12.09 -28.99 9.64
CA TYR A 450 -12.45 -28.06 10.70
C TYR A 450 -12.56 -26.64 10.16
N ILE A 451 -13.39 -25.83 10.82
CA ILE A 451 -13.39 -24.38 10.69
C ILE A 451 -13.20 -23.83 12.11
N LEU A 452 -12.17 -23.03 12.32
CA LEU A 452 -12.01 -22.27 13.56
C LEU A 452 -12.65 -20.90 13.38
N GLU A 453 -13.58 -20.55 14.25
CA GLU A 453 -14.20 -19.22 14.28
C GLU A 453 -13.45 -18.34 15.28
N THR A 454 -13.08 -17.13 14.87
CA THR A 454 -12.40 -16.18 15.74
C THR A 454 -13.37 -15.20 16.41
N THR A 455 -12.91 -14.49 17.45
CA THR A 455 -13.68 -13.42 18.10
C THR A 455 -13.97 -12.23 17.18
N THR A 456 -13.14 -12.02 16.14
CA THR A 456 -13.36 -11.02 15.09
C THR A 456 -14.40 -11.46 14.04
N GLY A 457 -14.79 -12.75 14.08
CA GLY A 457 -15.75 -13.35 13.16
C GLY A 457 -15.13 -13.92 11.88
N ASP A 458 -13.80 -14.04 11.82
CA ASP A 458 -13.10 -14.72 10.74
C ASP A 458 -13.28 -16.24 10.87
N LEU A 459 -13.29 -16.92 9.73
CA LEU A 459 -13.36 -18.38 9.65
C LEU A 459 -12.03 -18.90 9.08
N ILE A 460 -11.33 -19.73 9.85
CA ILE A 460 -10.06 -20.33 9.47
C ILE A 460 -10.31 -21.80 9.07
N PRO A 461 -10.39 -22.13 7.77
CA PRO A 461 -10.55 -23.49 7.27
C PRO A 461 -9.27 -24.32 7.47
N ILE A 462 -9.45 -25.55 7.95
CA ILE A 462 -8.36 -26.47 8.28
C ILE A 462 -8.63 -27.89 7.76
N LEU A 463 -7.65 -28.45 7.07
CA LEU A 463 -7.56 -29.87 6.77
C LEU A 463 -6.54 -30.54 7.68
N LEU A 464 -6.99 -31.55 8.42
CA LEU A 464 -6.14 -32.29 9.35
C LEU A 464 -6.07 -33.77 8.96
N TYR A 465 -4.89 -34.22 8.56
CA TYR A 465 -4.58 -35.63 8.38
C TYR A 465 -4.07 -36.20 9.69
N LEU A 466 -4.82 -37.16 10.24
CA LEU A 466 -4.45 -37.91 11.43
C LEU A 466 -3.91 -39.28 11.00
N PRO A 467 -2.62 -39.59 11.19
CA PRO A 467 -2.10 -40.90 10.87
C PRO A 467 -2.83 -41.97 11.70
N HIS A 468 -3.01 -43.17 11.14
CA HIS A 468 -3.60 -44.32 11.87
C HIS A 468 -2.80 -44.75 13.12
N ILE A 469 -1.63 -44.16 13.36
CA ILE A 469 -0.76 -44.32 14.52
C ILE A 469 -0.74 -42.97 15.24
N ASN A 470 -0.81 -42.93 16.58
CA ASN A 470 -0.73 -41.72 17.41
C ASN A 470 0.60 -40.97 17.18
N SER A 471 0.72 -40.21 16.09
CA SER A 471 1.88 -39.37 15.84
C SER A 471 1.95 -38.28 16.88
N THR A 472 3.16 -37.99 17.34
CA THR A 472 3.45 -36.90 18.26
C THR A 472 4.14 -35.72 17.56
N GLU A 473 4.40 -35.84 16.25
CA GLU A 473 5.09 -34.85 15.42
C GLU A 473 4.15 -34.35 14.32
N TYR A 474 3.85 -33.05 14.31
CA TYR A 474 2.92 -32.44 13.36
C TYR A 474 3.60 -31.39 12.50
N VAL A 475 3.14 -31.26 11.26
CA VAL A 475 3.53 -30.18 10.36
C VAL A 475 2.29 -29.33 10.05
N LEU A 476 2.34 -28.05 10.43
CA LEU A 476 1.39 -27.03 10.01
C LEU A 476 1.89 -26.43 8.70
N ILE A 477 1.14 -26.61 7.61
CA ILE A 477 1.47 -26.09 6.29
C ILE A 477 0.59 -24.86 6.02
N ALA A 478 1.23 -23.72 5.77
CA ALA A 478 0.58 -22.48 5.36
C ALA A 478 1.20 -22.04 4.03
N ASN A 479 0.44 -22.13 2.93
CA ASN A 479 0.94 -21.85 1.59
C ASN A 479 0.29 -20.59 1.00
N SER A 480 1.07 -19.75 0.32
CA SER A 480 0.66 -18.48 -0.28
C SER A 480 -0.46 -18.65 -1.31
N MET A 481 -0.50 -19.78 -2.01
CA MET A 481 -1.56 -20.16 -2.95
C MET A 481 -2.68 -20.99 -2.29
N GLY A 482 -2.69 -21.06 -0.96
CA GLY A 482 -3.55 -21.92 -0.16
C GLY A 482 -3.27 -23.41 -0.40
N LYS A 483 -4.21 -24.26 0.01
CA LYS A 483 -4.08 -25.72 -0.13
C LYS A 483 -3.74 -26.19 -1.56
N LYS A 484 -4.08 -25.42 -2.59
CA LYS A 484 -3.81 -25.74 -4.00
C LYS A 484 -2.34 -25.57 -4.40
N GLY A 485 -1.55 -24.80 -3.65
CA GLY A 485 -0.11 -24.69 -3.87
C GLY A 485 0.71 -25.84 -3.29
N ILE A 486 0.08 -26.74 -2.52
CA ILE A 486 0.76 -27.86 -1.86
C ILE A 486 0.83 -29.04 -2.83
N THR A 487 2.04 -29.51 -3.12
CA THR A 487 2.24 -30.65 -4.02
C THR A 487 1.86 -31.97 -3.36
N GLN A 488 1.32 -32.90 -4.16
CA GLN A 488 1.03 -34.26 -3.68
C GLN A 488 2.29 -34.94 -3.14
N GLU A 489 3.45 -34.70 -3.77
CA GLU A 489 4.73 -35.26 -3.31
C GLU A 489 5.07 -34.78 -1.89
N ALA A 490 4.91 -33.50 -1.58
CA ALA A 490 5.16 -32.98 -0.24
C ALA A 490 4.29 -33.67 0.82
N ILE A 491 2.99 -33.84 0.52
CA ILE A 491 2.06 -34.56 1.40
C ILE A 491 2.49 -36.02 1.58
N GLU A 492 2.81 -36.72 0.48
CA GLU A 492 3.24 -38.13 0.53
C GLU A 492 4.53 -38.33 1.32
N GLN A 493 5.48 -37.40 1.24
CA GLN A 493 6.71 -37.45 2.02
C GLN A 493 6.43 -37.32 3.52
N LEU A 494 5.53 -36.42 3.93
CA LEU A 494 5.12 -36.26 5.33
C LEU A 494 4.35 -37.49 5.84
N ILE A 495 3.47 -38.07 5.01
CA ILE A 495 2.77 -39.32 5.34
C ILE A 495 3.77 -40.47 5.53
N LYS A 496 4.79 -40.60 4.66
CA LYS A 496 5.85 -41.62 4.78
C LYS A 496 6.64 -41.48 6.08
N ARG A 497 6.86 -40.24 6.54
CA ARG A 497 7.51 -39.93 7.83
C ARG A 497 6.57 -40.10 9.04
N LYS A 498 5.30 -40.43 8.81
CA LYS A 498 4.26 -40.60 9.83
C LYS A 498 3.95 -39.33 10.62
N ASN A 499 4.13 -38.16 10.00
CA ASN A 499 3.72 -36.89 10.61
C ASN A 499 2.19 -36.73 10.59
N GLY A 500 1.66 -36.05 11.60
CA GLY A 500 0.35 -35.41 11.46
C GLY A 500 0.48 -34.19 10.55
N ILE A 501 -0.52 -33.91 9.71
CA ILE A 501 -0.46 -32.80 8.74
C ILE A 501 -1.67 -31.90 8.95
N CYS A 502 -1.43 -30.64 9.26
CA CYS A 502 -2.43 -29.60 9.37
C CYS A 502 -2.23 -28.61 8.22
N ILE A 503 -3.18 -28.47 7.31
CA ILE A 503 -3.14 -27.49 6.23
C ILE A 503 -4.15 -26.39 6.55
N VAL A 504 -3.73 -25.14 6.43
CA VAL A 504 -4.56 -23.97 6.73
C VAL A 504 -4.60 -22.99 5.56
N ASP A 505 -5.80 -22.45 5.28
CA ASP A 505 -5.95 -21.28 4.42
C ASP A 505 -6.27 -20.05 5.29
N LEU A 506 -5.27 -19.18 5.49
CA LEU A 506 -5.38 -17.97 6.32
C LEU A 506 -6.16 -16.87 5.61
N TRP A 507 -6.42 -15.76 6.31
CA TRP A 507 -7.16 -14.60 5.82
C TRP A 507 -6.71 -14.16 4.41
N GLY A 508 -7.63 -14.14 3.45
CA GLY A 508 -7.37 -13.75 2.07
C GLY A 508 -6.83 -14.86 1.16
N ILE A 509 -6.42 -16.01 1.72
CA ILE A 509 -5.75 -17.10 1.00
C ILE A 509 -6.72 -18.26 0.76
N GLY A 510 -6.54 -18.98 -0.34
CA GLY A 510 -7.21 -20.26 -0.61
C GLY A 510 -8.74 -20.18 -0.53
N GLU A 511 -9.33 -20.99 0.34
CA GLU A 511 -10.78 -20.98 0.61
C GLU A 511 -11.28 -19.77 1.41
N SER A 512 -10.37 -18.98 2.00
CA SER A 512 -10.66 -17.75 2.76
C SER A 512 -10.51 -16.48 1.90
N ILE A 513 -10.51 -16.61 0.57
CA ILE A 513 -10.25 -15.51 -0.36
C ILE A 513 -11.37 -14.47 -0.41
N SER A 514 -11.01 -13.20 -0.52
CA SER A 514 -11.95 -12.15 -0.90
C SER A 514 -12.10 -12.08 -2.43
N SER A 515 -13.19 -12.66 -2.94
CA SER A 515 -13.54 -12.62 -4.37
C SER A 515 -13.76 -11.20 -4.90
N GLU A 516 -14.29 -10.30 -4.07
CA GLU A 516 -14.50 -8.90 -4.41
C GLU A 516 -13.16 -8.17 -4.55
N ALA A 517 -12.28 -8.28 -3.54
CA ALA A 517 -10.96 -7.66 -3.61
C ALA A 517 -10.15 -8.17 -4.80
N LYS A 518 -10.14 -9.49 -5.04
CA LYS A 518 -9.45 -10.09 -6.19
C LYS A 518 -9.96 -9.57 -7.54
N ARG A 519 -11.28 -9.38 -7.66
CA ARG A 519 -11.88 -8.82 -8.89
C ARG A 519 -11.45 -7.37 -9.10
N ILE A 520 -11.29 -6.60 -8.02
CA ILE A 520 -10.89 -5.19 -8.05
C ILE A 520 -9.40 -5.06 -8.36
N ASP A 521 -8.55 -5.90 -7.77
CA ASP A 521 -7.12 -5.95 -8.06
C ASP A 521 -6.87 -6.11 -9.57
N GLY A 522 -7.61 -7.02 -10.22
CA GLY A 522 -7.56 -7.19 -11.66
C GLY A 522 -6.18 -7.63 -12.14
N LEU A 523 -5.41 -6.70 -12.72
CA LEU A 523 -4.02 -6.92 -13.17
C LEU A 523 -2.96 -6.41 -12.19
N LEU A 524 -3.38 -5.79 -11.07
CA LEU A 524 -2.48 -5.36 -10.02
C LEU A 524 -1.95 -6.58 -9.25
N PRO A 525 -0.82 -6.44 -8.52
CA PRO A 525 -0.31 -7.51 -7.68
C PRO A 525 -1.34 -8.00 -6.66
N GLU A 526 -1.23 -9.27 -6.28
CA GLU A 526 -2.17 -9.90 -5.36
C GLU A 526 -2.23 -9.15 -4.02
N PHE A 527 -3.43 -9.09 -3.46
CA PHE A 527 -3.79 -8.40 -2.22
C PHE A 527 -3.67 -6.87 -2.26
N HIS A 528 -3.53 -6.24 -3.42
CA HIS A 528 -3.46 -4.77 -3.52
C HIS A 528 -4.60 -4.07 -2.79
N THR A 529 -5.83 -4.53 -2.98
CA THR A 529 -7.02 -3.96 -2.35
C THR A 529 -7.11 -4.31 -0.86
N LEU A 530 -6.82 -5.55 -0.47
CA LEU A 530 -6.87 -5.98 0.93
C LEU A 530 -5.80 -5.29 1.77
N PHE A 531 -4.58 -5.22 1.27
CA PHE A 531 -3.44 -4.55 1.90
C PHE A 531 -3.76 -3.09 2.24
N ARG A 532 -4.24 -2.32 1.25
CA ARG A 532 -4.60 -0.91 1.47
C ARG A 532 -5.77 -0.75 2.43
N SER A 533 -6.78 -1.62 2.31
CA SER A 533 -7.96 -1.60 3.20
C SER A 533 -7.58 -1.86 4.65
N ALA A 534 -6.71 -2.85 4.89
CA ALA A 534 -6.17 -3.14 6.22
C ALA A 534 -5.38 -1.95 6.78
N LEU A 535 -4.51 -1.33 5.98
CA LEU A 535 -3.73 -0.18 6.41
C LEU A 535 -4.60 1.02 6.83
N TRP A 536 -5.67 1.32 6.08
CA TRP A 536 -6.61 2.38 6.46
C TRP A 536 -7.24 2.14 7.85
N LEU A 537 -7.53 0.88 8.18
CA LEU A 537 -8.09 0.44 9.46
C LEU A 537 -7.03 0.18 10.54
N ASN A 538 -5.78 0.62 10.31
CA ASN A 538 -4.64 0.44 11.21
C ASN A 538 -4.31 -1.04 11.49
N GLN A 539 -4.42 -1.89 10.47
CA GLN A 539 -4.07 -3.31 10.51
C GLN A 539 -3.00 -3.62 9.47
N THR A 540 -2.28 -4.73 9.63
CA THR A 540 -1.40 -5.29 8.59
C THR A 540 -1.81 -6.73 8.29
N MET A 541 -1.63 -7.18 7.04
CA MET A 541 -1.92 -8.56 6.69
C MET A 541 -1.00 -9.54 7.44
N GLN A 542 0.27 -9.17 7.64
CA GLN A 542 1.23 -9.94 8.44
C GLN A 542 0.75 -10.10 9.89
N GLY A 543 0.26 -9.03 10.53
CA GLY A 543 -0.33 -9.10 11.86
C GLY A 543 -1.54 -10.02 11.94
N ILE A 544 -2.46 -9.93 10.97
CA ILE A 544 -3.65 -10.81 10.90
C ILE A 544 -3.22 -12.28 10.76
N TRP A 545 -2.28 -12.58 9.86
CA TRP A 545 -1.78 -13.94 9.66
C TRP A 545 -1.05 -14.50 10.88
N ILE A 546 -0.29 -13.66 11.60
CA ILE A 546 0.37 -14.06 12.84
C ILE A 546 -0.65 -14.44 13.92
N GLU A 547 -1.69 -13.62 14.13
CA GLU A 547 -2.77 -13.94 15.08
C GLU A 547 -3.48 -15.26 14.71
N GLN A 548 -3.78 -15.46 13.42
CA GLN A 548 -4.43 -16.69 12.95
C GLN A 548 -3.53 -17.93 13.06
N LEU A 549 -2.23 -17.82 12.73
CA LEU A 549 -1.26 -18.90 12.92
C LEU A 549 -1.18 -19.30 14.40
N ASP A 550 -1.13 -18.32 15.31
CA ASP A 550 -1.08 -18.58 16.74
C ASP A 550 -2.35 -19.26 17.26
N ILE A 551 -3.53 -18.87 16.77
CA ILE A 551 -4.81 -19.53 17.07
C ILE A 551 -4.76 -21.02 16.65
N VAL A 552 -4.34 -21.29 15.41
CA VAL A 552 -4.27 -22.64 14.85
C VAL A 552 -3.27 -23.50 15.60
N LEU A 553 -2.07 -22.97 15.88
CA LEU A 553 -1.03 -23.66 16.65
C LEU A 553 -1.52 -24.01 18.05
N ASN A 554 -2.10 -23.04 18.76
CA ASN A 554 -2.63 -23.25 20.11
C ASN A 554 -3.74 -24.29 20.13
N TRP A 555 -4.69 -24.20 19.19
CA TRP A 555 -5.75 -25.20 19.05
C TRP A 555 -5.18 -26.60 18.80
N LEU A 556 -4.23 -26.73 17.87
CA LEU A 556 -3.66 -28.03 17.50
C LEU A 556 -2.91 -28.67 18.68
N ILE A 557 -2.08 -27.90 19.38
CA ILE A 557 -1.30 -28.37 20.55
C ILE A 557 -2.22 -28.74 21.71
N ASN A 558 -3.29 -27.99 21.95
CA ASN A 558 -4.21 -28.27 23.05
C ASN A 558 -5.15 -29.45 22.74
N SER A 559 -5.46 -29.67 21.47
CA SER A 559 -6.41 -30.71 21.03
C SER A 559 -5.75 -32.08 20.82
N TYR A 560 -4.45 -32.10 20.52
CA TYR A 560 -3.70 -33.31 20.20
C TYR A 560 -2.46 -33.42 21.09
N GLN A 561 -2.03 -34.63 21.45
CA GLN A 561 -0.84 -34.86 22.30
C GLN A 561 0.46 -34.65 21.51
N ILE A 562 0.66 -33.43 21.03
CA ILE A 562 1.79 -33.03 20.20
C ILE A 562 3.02 -32.82 21.09
N LYS A 563 4.12 -33.47 20.74
CA LYS A 563 5.43 -33.27 21.36
C LYS A 563 6.31 -32.33 20.55
N GLU A 564 6.12 -32.30 19.23
CA GLU A 564 6.88 -31.46 18.33
C GLU A 564 5.99 -30.96 17.18
N ILE A 565 6.08 -29.67 16.88
CA ILE A 565 5.35 -29.06 15.76
C ILE A 565 6.27 -28.21 14.89
N THR A 566 6.19 -28.43 13.58
CA THR A 566 6.90 -27.68 12.55
C THR A 566 5.92 -26.80 11.79
N ILE A 567 6.26 -25.54 11.53
CA ILE A 567 5.56 -24.72 10.53
C ILE A 567 6.32 -24.84 9.21
N ASP A 568 5.64 -25.26 8.14
CA ASP A 568 6.14 -25.24 6.76
C ASP A 568 5.37 -24.15 5.99
N ALA A 569 6.06 -23.05 5.68
CA ALA A 569 5.46 -21.89 5.03
C ALA A 569 6.33 -21.36 3.90
N ASP A 570 5.70 -20.79 2.89
CA ASP A 570 6.37 -20.19 1.74
C ASP A 570 6.22 -18.66 1.72
N ARG A 571 7.18 -18.01 1.07
CA ARG A 571 7.12 -16.61 0.66
C ARG A 571 6.76 -15.66 1.81
N GLU A 572 5.75 -14.80 1.65
CA GLU A 572 5.32 -13.86 2.69
C GLU A 572 4.73 -14.53 3.95
N LEU A 573 4.25 -15.78 3.87
CA LEU A 573 3.84 -16.57 5.05
C LEU A 573 5.03 -17.15 5.81
N ALA A 574 6.15 -17.41 5.13
CA ALA A 574 7.41 -17.75 5.79
C ALA A 574 7.88 -16.59 6.67
N VAL A 575 7.74 -15.34 6.21
CA VAL A 575 7.98 -14.14 7.03
C VAL A 575 7.04 -14.10 8.23
N ALA A 576 5.73 -14.24 8.02
CA ALA A 576 4.74 -14.28 9.11
C ALA A 576 5.10 -15.32 10.18
N SER A 577 5.54 -16.51 9.75
CA SER A 577 5.91 -17.62 10.62
C SER A 577 7.14 -17.30 11.50
N VAL A 578 8.16 -16.64 10.93
CA VAL A 578 9.33 -16.17 11.70
C VAL A 578 8.92 -15.11 12.71
N LEU A 579 8.13 -14.12 12.29
CA LEU A 579 7.72 -13.02 13.16
C LEU A 579 6.79 -13.50 14.30
N SER A 580 5.86 -14.41 14.01
CA SER A 580 5.06 -15.13 15.01
C SER A 580 5.96 -15.85 16.03
N SER A 581 7.05 -16.51 15.59
CA SER A 581 8.01 -17.14 16.50
C SER A 581 8.79 -16.13 17.36
N VAL A 582 9.14 -14.96 16.83
CA VAL A 582 9.74 -13.87 17.64
C VAL A 582 8.78 -13.47 18.76
N LEU A 583 7.49 -13.38 18.47
CA LEU A 583 6.45 -13.03 19.44
C LEU A 583 6.09 -14.16 20.43
N GLY A 584 6.70 -15.34 20.27
CA GLY A 584 6.63 -16.41 21.26
C GLY A 584 5.64 -17.52 20.92
N ASN A 585 5.38 -17.75 19.62
CA ASN A 585 4.60 -18.92 19.21
C ASN A 585 5.22 -20.24 19.72
N LYS A 586 4.36 -21.27 19.76
CA LYS A 586 4.70 -22.60 20.29
C LYS A 586 5.31 -23.56 19.26
N ALA A 587 5.72 -23.07 18.09
CA ALA A 587 6.38 -23.93 17.11
C ALA A 587 7.78 -24.35 17.57
N ASP A 588 8.21 -25.56 17.24
CA ASP A 588 9.56 -26.04 17.54
C ASP A 588 10.53 -25.79 16.38
N LYS A 589 10.03 -25.96 15.15
CA LYS A 589 10.81 -25.84 13.91
C LYS A 589 10.08 -25.02 12.85
N LEU A 590 10.86 -24.42 11.96
CA LEU A 590 10.38 -23.67 10.81
C LEU A 590 11.03 -24.20 9.52
N ILE A 591 10.22 -24.48 8.51
CA ILE A 591 10.63 -24.72 7.13
C ILE A 591 10.14 -23.51 6.33
N LEU A 592 11.07 -22.75 5.76
CA LEU A 592 10.84 -21.44 5.18
C LEU A 592 11.24 -21.47 3.71
N ARG A 593 10.26 -21.54 2.82
CA ARG A 593 10.45 -21.70 1.37
C ARG A 593 10.39 -20.34 0.69
N GLU A 594 11.34 -20.01 -0.19
CA GLU A 594 11.32 -18.76 -0.95
C GLU A 594 11.16 -17.50 -0.07
N MET A 595 11.65 -17.54 1.17
CA MET A 595 11.58 -16.41 2.09
C MET A 595 12.64 -15.38 1.71
N PRO A 596 12.33 -14.07 1.69
CA PRO A 596 13.36 -13.06 1.53
C PRO A 596 14.26 -13.01 2.77
N LEU A 597 15.59 -13.06 2.58
CA LEU A 597 16.53 -12.94 3.72
C LEU A 597 16.75 -11.51 4.22
N SER A 598 16.19 -10.52 3.53
CA SER A 598 16.26 -9.11 3.90
C SER A 598 15.16 -8.33 3.21
N TYR A 599 14.67 -7.28 3.87
CA TYR A 599 13.76 -6.28 3.27
C TYR A 599 14.52 -5.20 2.50
N LEU A 600 15.85 -5.25 2.46
CA LEU A 600 16.67 -4.35 1.66
C LEU A 600 16.31 -4.51 0.18
N PHE A 601 15.87 -3.42 -0.43
CA PHE A 601 15.46 -3.38 -1.82
C PHE A 601 16.61 -3.75 -2.76
N ASP A 602 16.39 -4.66 -3.72
CA ASP A 602 17.39 -4.98 -4.74
C ASP A 602 16.91 -4.62 -6.15
N LYS A 603 17.87 -4.24 -7.01
CA LYS A 603 17.59 -3.54 -8.27
C LYS A 603 17.38 -4.46 -9.49
N SER A 604 17.43 -5.78 -9.31
CA SER A 604 17.62 -6.72 -10.42
C SER A 604 16.64 -7.91 -10.48
N GLY A 605 15.65 -7.98 -9.58
CA GLY A 605 14.59 -8.99 -9.65
C GLY A 605 13.24 -8.43 -10.12
N ASN A 606 12.18 -9.20 -9.88
CA ASN A 606 10.80 -8.81 -10.18
C ASN A 606 10.19 -8.15 -8.94
N ILE A 607 9.84 -6.87 -9.04
CA ILE A 607 9.21 -6.12 -7.94
C ILE A 607 7.88 -6.71 -7.48
N ASP A 608 7.20 -7.44 -8.36
CA ASP A 608 5.93 -8.12 -8.09
C ASP A 608 6.12 -9.62 -7.87
N TYR A 609 7.34 -10.07 -7.51
CA TYR A 609 7.56 -11.48 -7.16
C TYR A 609 6.71 -11.88 -5.96
N PHE A 610 6.66 -11.06 -4.90
CA PHE A 610 5.76 -11.22 -3.75
C PHE A 610 4.44 -10.45 -3.94
N SER A 611 3.40 -10.88 -3.20
CA SER A 611 2.16 -10.12 -3.10
C SER A 611 2.36 -8.85 -2.26
N MET A 612 1.35 -7.97 -2.27
CA MET A 612 1.38 -6.73 -1.47
C MET A 612 1.48 -6.97 0.04
N ALA A 613 1.16 -8.18 0.49
CA ALA A 613 1.24 -8.58 1.90
C ALA A 613 2.68 -8.72 2.43
N ILE A 614 3.70 -8.63 1.57
CA ILE A 614 5.10 -8.61 2.00
C ILE A 614 5.48 -7.29 2.69
N HIS A 615 4.75 -6.21 2.46
CA HIS A 615 5.12 -4.90 3.00
C HIS A 615 4.68 -4.74 4.47
N ILE A 616 5.64 -4.40 5.33
CA ILE A 616 5.41 -4.12 6.76
C ILE A 616 5.89 -2.68 7.01
N PRO A 617 4.99 -1.74 7.34
CA PRO A 617 5.40 -0.38 7.68
C PRO A 617 6.43 -0.37 8.81
N ASP A 618 7.47 0.46 8.65
CA ASP A 618 8.56 0.67 9.62
C ASP A 618 9.46 -0.55 9.87
N PHE A 619 9.39 -1.63 9.07
CA PHE A 619 10.14 -2.86 9.36
C PHE A 619 11.65 -2.66 9.42
N LEU A 620 12.23 -1.89 8.49
CA LEU A 620 13.67 -1.58 8.50
C LEU A 620 14.07 -0.56 9.58
N LEU A 621 13.10 0.18 10.16
CA LEU A 621 13.34 0.98 11.35
C LEU A 621 13.44 0.10 12.60
N TRP A 622 12.64 -0.96 12.67
CA TRP A 622 12.68 -1.94 13.76
C TRP A 622 13.94 -2.83 13.68
N GLY A 623 14.27 -3.32 12.48
CA GLY A 623 15.39 -4.23 12.26
C GLY A 623 15.44 -4.78 10.83
N ASP A 624 15.71 -6.07 10.66
CA ASP A 624 15.60 -6.77 9.38
C ASP A 624 15.39 -8.27 9.66
N MET A 625 15.26 -9.10 8.62
CA MET A 625 15.06 -10.54 8.78
C MET A 625 16.22 -11.25 9.49
N SER A 626 17.45 -10.74 9.41
CA SER A 626 18.58 -11.30 10.18
C SER A 626 18.38 -11.16 11.69
N LEU A 627 17.83 -10.02 12.14
CA LEU A 627 17.43 -9.81 13.54
C LEU A 627 16.26 -10.72 13.92
N ALA A 628 15.20 -10.76 13.09
CA ALA A 628 14.02 -11.59 13.35
C ALA A 628 14.38 -13.09 13.50
N VAL A 629 15.24 -13.59 12.61
CA VAL A 629 15.71 -14.98 12.64
C VAL A 629 16.57 -15.27 13.88
N ALA A 630 17.41 -14.32 14.31
CA ALA A 630 18.16 -14.46 15.56
C ALA A 630 17.23 -14.52 16.79
N MET A 631 16.18 -13.71 16.80
CA MET A 631 15.25 -13.60 17.94
C MET A 631 14.25 -14.76 18.06
N CYS A 632 13.93 -15.46 16.97
CA CYS A 632 12.91 -16.51 17.00
C CYS A 632 13.33 -17.75 17.82
N ASN A 633 14.64 -18.03 17.93
CA ASN A 633 15.23 -19.13 18.68
C ASN A 633 14.60 -20.50 18.36
N LYS A 634 14.45 -20.80 17.07
CA LYS A 634 13.91 -22.07 16.54
C LYS A 634 14.96 -22.83 15.71
N ASP A 635 14.66 -24.08 15.37
CA ASP A 635 15.38 -24.80 14.32
C ASP A 635 14.76 -24.44 12.95
N ILE A 636 15.56 -23.87 12.07
CA ILE A 636 15.11 -23.24 10.82
C ILE A 636 15.79 -23.90 9.64
N THR A 637 14.97 -24.29 8.66
CA THR A 637 15.42 -24.75 7.35
C THR A 637 14.93 -23.78 6.29
N PHE A 638 15.85 -23.04 5.68
CA PHE A 638 15.58 -22.27 4.47
C PHE A 638 15.62 -23.19 3.24
N ILE A 639 14.61 -23.10 2.39
CA ILE A 639 14.57 -23.76 1.09
C ILE A 639 14.45 -22.67 0.04
N ASP A 640 15.44 -22.57 -0.84
CA ASP A 640 15.48 -21.58 -1.93
C ASP A 640 15.22 -20.14 -1.48
N PRO A 641 15.90 -19.61 -0.45
CA PRO A 641 15.70 -18.24 -0.04
C PRO A 641 16.10 -17.25 -1.14
N VAL A 642 15.41 -16.12 -1.19
CA VAL A 642 15.52 -15.11 -2.27
C VAL A 642 15.78 -13.71 -1.72
N THR A 643 15.96 -12.74 -2.62
CA THR A 643 15.85 -11.31 -2.28
C THR A 643 14.39 -10.86 -2.20
N ILE A 644 14.15 -9.62 -1.76
CA ILE A 644 12.81 -9.05 -1.70
C ILE A 644 12.15 -8.89 -3.08
N SER A 645 12.92 -8.94 -4.18
CA SER A 645 12.39 -8.99 -5.55
C SER A 645 12.43 -10.40 -6.17
N GLY A 646 12.59 -11.44 -5.36
CA GLY A 646 12.53 -12.84 -5.81
C GLY A 646 13.76 -13.34 -6.56
N ARG A 647 14.86 -12.60 -6.54
CA ARG A 647 16.11 -13.03 -7.18
C ARG A 647 16.80 -14.08 -6.32
N GLU A 648 17.41 -15.07 -6.96
CA GLU A 648 18.28 -16.03 -6.26
C GLU A 648 19.46 -15.30 -5.58
N LEU A 649 19.73 -15.69 -4.33
CA LEU A 649 20.83 -15.14 -3.56
C LEU A 649 22.18 -15.72 -4.02
N SER A 650 23.16 -14.84 -4.16
CA SER A 650 24.55 -15.25 -4.33
C SER A 650 25.10 -15.87 -3.05
N SER A 651 26.14 -16.71 -3.18
CA SER A 651 26.83 -17.27 -2.01
C SER A 651 27.35 -16.17 -1.06
N LYS A 652 27.71 -15.00 -1.59
CA LYS A 652 28.16 -13.85 -0.79
C LYS A 652 27.02 -13.29 0.07
N GLU A 653 25.84 -13.09 -0.50
CA GLU A 653 24.67 -12.57 0.23
C GLU A 653 24.24 -13.54 1.35
N VAL A 654 24.29 -14.85 1.09
CA VAL A 654 24.02 -15.87 2.13
C VAL A 654 25.05 -15.83 3.26
N GLU A 655 26.33 -15.67 2.94
CA GLU A 655 27.39 -15.55 3.96
C GLU A 655 27.31 -14.24 4.75
N GLU A 656 26.89 -13.14 4.12
CA GLU A 656 26.62 -11.87 4.80
C GLU A 656 25.46 -12.01 5.79
N PHE A 657 24.35 -12.63 5.39
CA PHE A 657 23.24 -12.94 6.28
C PHE A 657 23.67 -13.77 7.50
N LYS A 658 24.50 -14.82 7.30
CA LYS A 658 25.01 -15.64 8.41
C LYS A 658 25.90 -14.84 9.38
N LYS A 659 26.66 -13.86 8.89
CA LYS A 659 27.47 -12.99 9.74
C LYS A 659 26.60 -12.09 10.60
N GLU A 660 25.54 -11.51 10.03
CA GLU A 660 24.58 -10.69 10.76
C GLU A 660 23.84 -11.51 11.82
N LEU A 661 23.40 -12.71 11.47
CA LEU A 661 22.81 -13.64 12.42
C LEU A 661 23.75 -13.91 13.60
N SER A 662 25.03 -14.19 13.32
CA SER A 662 26.04 -14.44 14.35
C SER A 662 26.26 -13.22 15.25
N HIS A 663 26.16 -12.01 14.70
CA HIS A 663 26.22 -10.78 15.46
C HIS A 663 25.03 -10.67 16.44
N PHE A 664 23.79 -10.85 15.98
CA PHE A 664 22.62 -10.77 16.86
C PHE A 664 22.51 -11.92 17.87
N ASP A 665 22.91 -13.14 17.50
CA ASP A 665 23.01 -14.28 18.43
C ASP A 665 23.91 -13.95 19.63
N SER A 666 24.98 -13.19 19.41
CA SER A 666 25.89 -12.77 20.48
C SER A 666 25.24 -11.82 21.49
N LEU A 667 24.22 -11.06 21.06
CA LEU A 667 23.48 -10.11 21.89
C LEU A 667 22.31 -10.78 22.65
N SER A 668 21.66 -11.78 22.06
CA SER A 668 20.46 -12.43 22.62
C SER A 668 20.73 -13.58 23.60
N LYS A 669 21.98 -14.06 23.69
CA LYS A 669 22.43 -15.23 24.50
C LYS A 669 21.73 -16.55 24.16
N ARG A 670 20.99 -16.62 23.05
CA ARG A 670 20.29 -17.81 22.54
C ARG A 670 20.54 -17.91 21.03
N ARG A 671 20.54 -19.11 20.47
CA ARG A 671 20.99 -19.35 19.10
C ARG A 671 19.98 -20.18 18.32
N SER A 672 19.43 -19.59 17.26
CA SER A 672 18.68 -20.33 16.25
C SER A 672 19.61 -21.28 15.49
N LYS A 673 19.16 -22.50 15.22
CA LYS A 673 19.88 -23.42 14.31
C LYS A 673 19.37 -23.15 12.91
N VAL A 674 20.26 -22.86 11.98
CA VAL A 674 19.88 -22.47 10.62
C VAL A 674 20.55 -23.38 9.59
N HIS A 675 19.72 -23.98 8.74
CA HIS A 675 20.09 -24.84 7.63
C HIS A 675 19.61 -24.23 6.31
N PHE A 676 20.41 -24.35 5.27
CA PHE A 676 20.08 -23.87 3.92
C PHE A 676 20.04 -25.07 2.97
N ILE A 677 18.95 -25.17 2.23
CA ILE A 677 18.70 -26.18 1.19
C ILE A 677 18.43 -25.43 -0.11
N LYS A 678 18.99 -25.95 -1.20
CA LYS A 678 18.71 -25.57 -2.58
C LYS A 678 17.99 -26.73 -3.28
#